data_AF-B8GBB8-F1
#
_entry.id   AF-B8GBB8-F1
#
_cell.length_a   1.000
_cell.length_b   1.000
_cell.length_c   1.000
_cell.angle_alpha   90.00
_cell.angle_beta   90.00
_cell.angle_gamma   90.00
#
_symmetry.space_group_name_H-M   'P 1'
#
loop_
_entity.id
_entity.type
_entity.pdbx_description
1 polymer ?
#
loop_
_entity_poly.entity_id
_entity_poly.type
_entity_poly.pdbx_seq_one_letter_code
_entity_poly.pdbx_strand_id
1 'polypeptide(L)'
;MEWLRRWRHDLLRVIGLAILGILCAGLSAVVLPTGRIDIGTTYALPYISGFHGLERNQQFSYAFTKEQATVAFPGIGANWTVVAMRASGYRPDGVPPAEVTITADRPISVTIQLRSDVARYYVLLPPGDDHLRLHFTSSTFSTPADPRELGFVIDWVMAYQLVYGWPWQQSVHLALIGVLGYWLMRRLAVTPVPAVVITTVALVVLAGLLATFPLEWAIFTPMLWWLFVGLHVMLGPLRALTRFAFVRGGEALPQWYETWLWRIVVCAALIKIGGVIYPQTIVYDERWHVPRTQMVLDGRFMELVVPSRVTLLGDTVGFEGGHFPYSPLWYLITAPFGLIGIDLGLASNVLNTALDVSRSLLIAYIALRLFGQPGIAVAAAGCYHLLLMPYFLISWGNWPTQLGLWGTLVLIAVVLAYHDDPADRWTVWGLAAAAMLAILTYTVVGIMAFTMMGIYAIAELIRRESLAVQRGRSVILGLVIAEGVAFVIYHMWYVPTIVTETLPAITSALDRRIAKANPLPLPTPAIDAAFILNHLTWPGIFLIVGGAVLAWLSAKRAHTLLLAWWAILILYSLVNWTIADMILKHVFFMLPLAAICMALALNWLWKQSVPGRIVAGLSLAYLALSVAARWYHFIMEKRHIA
;
A
#
# COMPACT_ATOMS: atom_id res chain seq x y z
N MET A 1 -9.22 37.89 -23.06
CA MET A 1 -10.61 37.89 -22.51
C MET A 1 -11.18 36.48 -22.28
N GLU A 2 -11.00 35.52 -23.20
CA GLU A 2 -11.57 34.18 -23.04
C GLU A 2 -11.01 33.39 -21.83
N TRP A 3 -9.70 33.53 -21.55
CA TRP A 3 -9.08 32.98 -20.34
C TRP A 3 -9.75 33.51 -19.06
N LEU A 4 -9.86 34.83 -18.89
CA LEU A 4 -10.55 35.46 -17.75
C LEU A 4 -12.01 34.98 -17.60
N ARG A 5 -12.74 34.83 -18.73
CA ARG A 5 -14.10 34.31 -18.71
C ARG A 5 -14.15 32.85 -18.23
N ARG A 6 -13.23 31.98 -18.68
CA ARG A 6 -13.14 30.58 -18.23
C ARG A 6 -12.84 30.50 -16.72
N TRP A 7 -11.90 31.32 -16.24
CA TRP A 7 -11.57 31.41 -14.81
C TRP A 7 -12.76 31.85 -13.95
N ARG A 8 -13.55 32.83 -14.41
CA ARG A 8 -14.75 33.28 -13.69
C ARG A 8 -15.79 32.16 -13.49
N HIS A 9 -16.05 31.36 -14.53
CA HIS A 9 -17.00 30.25 -14.41
C HIS A 9 -16.48 29.13 -13.51
N ASP A 10 -15.19 28.82 -13.59
CA ASP A 10 -14.58 27.81 -12.71
C ASP A 10 -14.54 28.29 -11.25
N LEU A 11 -14.31 29.59 -11.01
CA LEU A 11 -14.39 30.17 -9.67
C LEU A 11 -15.80 30.05 -9.06
N LEU A 12 -16.86 30.38 -9.81
CA LEU A 12 -18.23 30.24 -9.33
C LEU A 12 -18.59 28.78 -8.99
N ARG A 13 -18.12 27.82 -9.81
CA ARG A 13 -18.31 26.38 -9.54
C ARG A 13 -17.59 25.94 -8.27
N VAL A 14 -16.37 26.41 -8.08
CA VAL A 14 -15.56 26.11 -6.87
C VAL A 14 -16.23 26.66 -5.62
N ILE A 15 -16.71 27.91 -5.67
CA ILE A 15 -17.48 28.51 -4.56
C ILE A 15 -18.76 27.69 -4.30
N GLY A 16 -19.49 27.32 -5.35
CA GLY A 16 -20.67 26.47 -5.21
C GLY A 16 -20.38 25.11 -4.58
N LEU A 17 -19.29 24.45 -4.95
CA LEU A 17 -18.85 23.18 -4.37
C LEU A 17 -18.35 23.34 -2.93
N ALA A 18 -17.71 24.45 -2.58
CA ALA A 18 -17.31 24.76 -1.22
C ALA A 18 -18.55 24.94 -0.31
N ILE A 19 -19.53 25.72 -0.76
CA ILE A 19 -20.82 25.90 -0.06
C ILE A 19 -21.54 24.56 0.06
N LEU A 20 -21.58 23.76 -1.01
CA LEU A 20 -22.17 22.43 -0.96
C LEU A 20 -21.47 21.54 0.07
N GLY A 21 -20.13 21.56 0.14
CA GLY A 21 -19.37 20.82 1.17
C GLY A 21 -19.74 21.24 2.60
N ILE A 22 -19.89 22.56 2.84
CA ILE A 22 -20.35 23.10 4.13
C ILE A 22 -21.77 22.59 4.46
N LEU A 23 -22.70 22.68 3.49
CA LEU A 23 -24.07 22.18 3.66
C LEU A 23 -24.11 20.68 3.91
N CYS A 24 -23.31 19.91 3.19
CA CYS A 24 -23.16 18.46 3.37
C CYS A 24 -22.71 18.10 4.80
N ALA A 25 -21.75 18.83 5.38
CA ALA A 25 -21.33 18.62 6.78
C ALA A 25 -22.45 18.99 7.77
N GLY A 26 -23.16 20.10 7.53
CA GLY A 26 -24.30 20.49 8.36
C GLY A 26 -25.43 19.46 8.32
N LEU A 27 -25.71 18.88 7.15
CA LEU A 27 -26.71 17.83 6.95
C LEU A 27 -26.29 16.50 7.59
N SER A 28 -25.00 16.14 7.57
CA SER A 28 -24.55 14.90 8.21
C SER A 28 -24.76 14.90 9.72
N ALA A 29 -24.69 16.08 10.36
CA ALA A 29 -24.93 16.24 11.80
C ALA A 29 -26.41 16.26 12.20
N VAL A 30 -27.36 16.24 11.24
CA VAL A 30 -28.80 16.11 11.55
C VAL A 30 -29.09 14.76 12.19
N VAL A 31 -28.37 13.72 11.76
CA VAL A 31 -28.27 12.47 12.51
C VAL A 31 -27.29 12.74 13.64
N LEU A 32 -27.80 12.78 14.88
CA LEU A 32 -26.98 13.10 16.05
C LEU A 32 -25.76 12.18 16.12
N PRO A 33 -24.53 12.72 16.05
CA PRO A 33 -23.32 11.92 16.07
C PRO A 33 -23.25 11.04 17.32
N THR A 34 -23.03 9.75 17.06
CA THR A 34 -22.80 8.73 18.09
C THR A 34 -21.61 7.89 17.68
N GLY A 35 -20.79 7.50 18.66
CA GLY A 35 -19.58 6.74 18.42
C GLY A 35 -19.28 5.82 19.58
N ARG A 36 -18.92 4.57 19.30
CA ARG A 36 -18.45 3.60 20.29
C ARG A 36 -17.07 3.11 19.90
N ILE A 37 -16.13 3.24 20.81
CA ILE A 37 -14.76 2.77 20.68
C ILE A 37 -14.61 1.56 21.60
N ASP A 38 -14.33 0.41 21.01
CA ASP A 38 -14.00 -0.84 21.73
C ASP A 38 -12.49 -0.86 22.00
N ILE A 39 -12.10 -0.48 23.22
CA ILE A 39 -10.71 -0.24 23.63
C ILE A 39 -9.89 -1.52 23.53
N GLY A 40 -10.51 -2.69 23.73
CA GLY A 40 -9.85 -3.99 23.62
C GLY A 40 -9.53 -4.43 22.20
N THR A 41 -9.73 -3.59 21.18
CA THR A 41 -9.53 -3.93 19.78
C THR A 41 -8.50 -3.03 19.10
N THR A 42 -7.89 -3.54 18.03
CA THR A 42 -6.96 -2.75 17.22
C THR A 42 -7.61 -1.57 16.51
N TYR A 43 -8.94 -1.57 16.34
CA TYR A 43 -9.69 -0.45 15.77
C TYR A 43 -9.74 0.78 16.68
N ALA A 44 -9.46 0.63 17.98
CA ALA A 44 -9.39 1.75 18.91
C ALA A 44 -8.09 2.54 18.81
N LEU A 45 -7.00 1.93 18.31
CA LEU A 45 -5.66 2.54 18.29
C LEU A 45 -5.60 3.96 17.72
N PRO A 46 -6.33 4.32 16.65
CA PRO A 46 -6.32 5.69 16.13
C PRO A 46 -6.97 6.72 17.05
N TYR A 47 -7.74 6.27 18.03
CA TYR A 47 -8.56 7.10 18.91
C TYR A 47 -8.04 7.12 20.35
N ILE A 48 -7.04 6.31 20.69
CA ILE A 48 -6.60 6.13 22.07
C ILE A 48 -5.10 6.38 22.25
N SER A 49 -4.71 6.89 23.41
CA SER A 49 -3.31 7.00 23.83
C SER A 49 -3.17 6.80 25.34
N GLY A 50 -2.00 6.37 25.80
CA GLY A 50 -1.77 6.10 27.22
C GLY A 50 -2.40 4.79 27.74
N PHE A 51 -2.51 3.79 26.87
CA PHE A 51 -2.96 2.44 27.23
C PHE A 51 -1.79 1.45 27.20
N HIS A 52 -1.91 0.37 27.97
CA HIS A 52 -1.08 -0.83 27.83
C HIS A 52 -1.59 -1.69 26.66
N GLY A 53 -0.94 -2.84 26.43
CA GLY A 53 -1.34 -3.78 25.38
C GLY A 53 -2.80 -4.25 25.52
N LEU A 54 -3.39 -4.63 24.40
CA LEU A 54 -4.76 -5.16 24.34
C LEU A 54 -4.82 -6.51 25.06
N GLU A 55 -5.84 -6.70 25.90
CA GLU A 55 -6.07 -7.90 26.69
C GLU A 55 -7.49 -8.42 26.50
N ARG A 56 -7.72 -9.69 26.85
CA ARG A 56 -9.03 -10.33 26.73
C ARG A 56 -9.24 -11.35 27.84
N ASN A 57 -10.45 -11.40 28.37
CA ASN A 57 -10.91 -12.46 29.26
C ASN A 57 -12.12 -13.20 28.64
N GLN A 58 -12.73 -14.11 29.39
CA GLN A 58 -13.88 -14.89 28.92
C GLN A 58 -15.12 -14.02 28.59
N GLN A 59 -15.20 -12.80 29.13
CA GLN A 59 -16.38 -11.94 29.07
C GLN A 59 -16.22 -10.79 28.05
N PHE A 60 -15.03 -10.21 27.90
CA PHE A 60 -14.78 -9.06 27.04
C PHE A 60 -13.30 -8.84 26.72
N SER A 61 -13.04 -8.01 25.72
CA SER A 61 -11.72 -7.45 25.42
C SER A 61 -11.57 -6.11 26.16
N TYR A 62 -10.38 -5.81 26.64
CA TYR A 62 -10.10 -4.60 27.42
C TYR A 62 -8.65 -4.15 27.24
N ALA A 63 -8.33 -2.97 27.76
CA ALA A 63 -6.95 -2.57 28.04
C ALA A 63 -6.86 -1.91 29.41
N PHE A 64 -5.71 -2.08 30.07
CA PHE A 64 -5.37 -1.25 31.22
C PHE A 64 -4.91 0.13 30.75
N THR A 65 -5.40 1.19 31.39
CA THR A 65 -4.81 2.52 31.24
C THR A 65 -3.43 2.58 31.89
N LYS A 66 -2.60 3.52 31.46
CA LYS A 66 -1.50 4.06 32.28
C LYS A 66 -2.07 5.08 33.28
N GLU A 67 -1.21 5.75 34.03
CA GLU A 67 -1.62 6.87 34.91
C GLU A 67 -2.45 7.92 34.15
N GLN A 68 -2.00 8.25 32.94
CA GLN A 68 -2.67 9.17 32.03
C GLN A 68 -3.06 8.44 30.75
N ALA A 69 -4.33 8.56 30.38
CA ALA A 69 -4.86 8.01 29.14
C ALA A 69 -5.78 9.02 28.45
N THR A 70 -5.88 8.96 27.13
CA THR A 70 -6.79 9.81 26.35
C THR A 70 -7.62 8.97 25.39
N VAL A 71 -8.92 9.27 25.30
CA VAL A 71 -9.82 8.74 24.27
C VAL A 71 -10.42 9.90 23.50
N ALA A 72 -10.23 9.92 22.19
CA ALA A 72 -10.72 10.95 21.29
C ALA A 72 -11.94 10.46 20.51
N PHE A 73 -12.97 11.29 20.40
CA PHE A 73 -14.16 11.07 19.57
C PHE A 73 -14.23 12.14 18.48
N PRO A 74 -13.65 11.88 17.30
CA PRO A 74 -13.66 12.86 16.23
C PRO A 74 -15.06 13.16 15.71
N GLY A 75 -15.39 14.44 15.51
CA GLY A 75 -16.71 14.86 15.02
C GLY A 75 -17.85 14.78 16.05
N ILE A 76 -17.54 14.47 17.31
CA ILE A 76 -18.48 14.46 18.43
C ILE A 76 -17.93 15.43 19.47
N GLY A 77 -18.66 16.46 19.87
CA GLY A 77 -18.22 17.38 20.95
C GLY A 77 -18.81 18.78 20.87
N ALA A 78 -19.28 19.18 19.68
CA ALA A 78 -19.86 20.51 19.40
C ALA A 78 -21.13 20.86 20.23
N ASN A 79 -21.68 19.91 20.98
CA ASN A 79 -22.86 20.09 21.81
C ASN A 79 -22.81 19.19 23.05
N TRP A 80 -23.80 19.32 23.94
CA TRP A 80 -23.97 18.48 25.12
C TRP A 80 -23.88 17.01 24.73
N THR A 81 -22.95 16.31 25.38
CA THR A 81 -22.58 14.95 25.02
C THR A 81 -22.64 14.08 26.26
N VAL A 82 -23.33 12.95 26.17
CA VAL A 82 -23.26 11.93 27.20
C VAL A 82 -22.17 10.94 26.82
N VAL A 83 -21.25 10.74 27.74
CA VAL A 83 -20.24 9.70 27.67
C VAL A 83 -20.68 8.54 28.54
N ALA A 84 -20.73 7.35 27.97
CA ALA A 84 -20.88 6.10 28.69
C ALA A 84 -19.57 5.31 28.56
N MET A 85 -19.08 4.74 29.65
CA MET A 85 -17.93 3.83 29.61
C MET A 85 -18.19 2.58 30.43
N ARG A 86 -17.71 1.43 29.96
CA ARG A 86 -17.65 0.19 30.74
C ARG A 86 -16.23 0.01 31.25
N ALA A 87 -16.08 0.08 32.57
CA ALA A 87 -14.78 0.06 33.23
C ALA A 87 -14.84 -0.72 34.56
N SER A 88 -13.68 -1.15 35.04
CA SER A 88 -13.48 -1.76 36.36
C SER A 88 -12.27 -1.12 37.02
N GLY A 89 -12.45 -0.74 38.29
CA GLY A 89 -11.38 -0.31 39.18
C GLY A 89 -10.79 -1.47 39.98
N TYR A 90 -10.91 -2.72 39.49
CA TYR A 90 -10.39 -3.91 40.16
C TYR A 90 -8.92 -3.74 40.52
N ARG A 91 -8.60 -4.05 41.78
CA ARG A 91 -7.25 -4.16 42.31
C ARG A 91 -7.21 -5.34 43.29
N PRO A 92 -6.02 -5.89 43.58
CA PRO A 92 -5.86 -6.92 44.60
C PRO A 92 -6.35 -6.47 45.98
N ASP A 93 -6.68 -7.44 46.82
CA ASP A 93 -7.15 -7.18 48.19
C ASP A 93 -6.15 -6.31 48.97
N GLY A 94 -6.68 -5.32 49.69
CA GLY A 94 -5.88 -4.36 50.45
C GLY A 94 -5.48 -3.09 49.68
N VAL A 95 -5.73 -3.01 48.38
CA VAL A 95 -5.53 -1.79 47.58
C VAL A 95 -6.88 -1.14 47.29
N PRO A 96 -7.08 0.17 47.59
CA PRO A 96 -8.35 0.83 47.30
C PRO A 96 -8.63 0.83 45.79
N PRO A 97 -9.90 0.71 45.34
CA PRO A 97 -10.22 0.72 43.91
C PRO A 97 -9.70 1.97 43.20
N ALA A 98 -9.60 1.93 41.88
CA ALA A 98 -9.10 3.07 41.12
C ALA A 98 -10.01 4.31 41.26
N GLU A 99 -9.42 5.41 41.72
CA GLU A 99 -9.99 6.75 41.57
C GLU A 99 -9.58 7.29 40.20
N VAL A 100 -10.56 7.76 39.42
CA VAL A 100 -10.35 8.27 38.07
C VAL A 100 -10.91 9.68 37.97
N THR A 101 -10.05 10.61 37.59
CA THR A 101 -10.43 11.96 37.19
C THR A 101 -10.58 12.01 35.68
N ILE A 102 -11.77 12.37 35.22
CA ILE A 102 -12.11 12.53 33.81
C ILE A 102 -12.15 14.03 33.53
N THR A 103 -11.36 14.49 32.57
CA THR A 103 -11.39 15.87 32.09
C THR A 103 -11.67 15.91 30.59
N ALA A 104 -12.34 16.97 30.15
CA ALA A 104 -12.56 17.28 28.74
C ALA A 104 -11.73 18.52 28.33
N ASP A 105 -11.83 18.96 27.08
CA ASP A 105 -11.07 20.11 26.54
C ASP A 105 -11.32 21.45 27.28
N ARG A 106 -12.40 21.54 28.08
CA ARG A 106 -12.70 22.67 28.97
C ARG A 106 -12.46 22.28 30.43
N PRO A 107 -12.17 23.23 31.35
CA PRO A 107 -11.75 22.96 32.73
C PRO A 107 -12.87 22.41 33.63
N ILE A 108 -13.45 21.29 33.23
CA ILE A 108 -14.44 20.53 33.97
C ILE A 108 -13.83 19.16 34.21
N SER A 109 -13.59 18.89 35.48
CA SER A 109 -13.09 17.61 35.97
C SER A 109 -14.18 16.92 36.77
N VAL A 110 -14.43 15.65 36.44
CA VAL A 110 -15.30 14.77 37.23
C VAL A 110 -14.44 13.65 37.79
N THR A 111 -14.33 13.58 39.11
CA THR A 111 -13.63 12.48 39.80
C THR A 111 -14.64 11.43 40.23
N ILE A 112 -14.38 10.18 39.86
CA ILE A 112 -15.24 9.03 40.12
C ILE A 112 -14.40 7.94 40.77
N GLN A 113 -14.86 7.42 41.90
CA GLN A 113 -14.34 6.19 42.47
C GLN A 113 -14.94 5.00 41.71
N LEU A 114 -14.11 4.25 40.98
CA LEU A 114 -14.58 3.08 40.25
C LEU A 114 -14.89 1.92 41.19
N ARG A 115 -15.92 1.14 40.87
CA ARG A 115 -16.24 -0.15 41.50
C ARG A 115 -15.19 -1.19 41.09
N SER A 116 -14.91 -2.13 42.00
CA SER A 116 -14.04 -3.27 41.71
C SER A 116 -14.63 -4.17 40.62
N ASP A 117 -15.95 -4.39 40.63
CA ASP A 117 -16.63 -5.10 39.56
C ASP A 117 -16.81 -4.23 38.31
N VAL A 118 -16.96 -4.88 37.16
CA VAL A 118 -17.26 -4.21 35.89
C VAL A 118 -18.60 -3.46 35.99
N ALA A 119 -18.57 -2.15 35.77
CA ALA A 119 -19.74 -1.28 35.81
C ALA A 119 -19.78 -0.33 34.62
N ARG A 120 -20.96 0.25 34.38
CA ARG A 120 -21.17 1.33 33.41
C ARG A 120 -21.24 2.66 34.12
N TYR A 121 -20.45 3.62 33.67
CA TYR A 121 -20.41 4.98 34.18
C TYR A 121 -20.94 5.93 33.11
N TYR A 122 -21.74 6.91 33.53
CA TYR A 122 -22.31 7.92 32.64
C TYR A 122 -21.89 9.30 33.12
N VAL A 123 -21.38 10.10 32.19
CA VAL A 123 -20.95 11.48 32.45
C VAL A 123 -21.59 12.38 31.40
N LEU A 124 -22.27 13.43 31.84
CA LEU A 124 -22.78 14.48 30.96
C LEU A 124 -21.72 15.58 30.85
N LEU A 125 -21.27 15.84 29.63
CA LEU A 125 -20.27 16.86 29.33
C LEU A 125 -20.93 18.01 28.57
N PRO A 126 -20.61 19.28 28.89
CA PRO A 126 -21.09 20.41 28.13
C PRO A 126 -20.43 20.50 26.75
N PRO A 127 -20.97 21.34 25.85
CA PRO A 127 -20.36 21.59 24.54
C PRO A 127 -18.89 22.04 24.64
N GLY A 128 -18.05 21.37 23.87
CA GLY A 128 -16.63 21.70 23.68
C GLY A 128 -16.36 22.11 22.23
N ASP A 129 -15.24 21.64 21.70
CA ASP A 129 -14.92 21.75 20.28
C ASP A 129 -15.65 20.65 19.48
N ASP A 130 -15.53 20.65 18.14
CA ASP A 130 -16.11 19.63 17.27
C ASP A 130 -15.62 18.19 17.54
N HIS A 131 -14.50 18.06 18.26
CA HIS A 131 -13.91 16.79 18.65
C HIS A 131 -13.84 16.74 20.18
N LEU A 132 -14.34 15.67 20.78
CA LEU A 132 -14.33 15.43 22.20
C LEU A 132 -13.07 14.66 22.54
N ARG A 133 -12.22 15.20 23.40
CA ARG A 133 -11.10 14.47 23.99
C ARG A 133 -11.38 14.24 25.47
N LEU A 134 -11.38 12.98 25.86
CA LEU A 134 -11.50 12.55 27.24
C LEU A 134 -10.11 12.23 27.75
N HIS A 135 -9.64 12.99 28.73
CA HIS A 135 -8.42 12.70 29.44
C HIS A 135 -8.75 12.05 30.77
N PHE A 136 -8.17 10.88 30.98
CA PHE A 136 -8.27 10.11 32.20
C PHE A 136 -6.96 10.26 32.97
N THR A 137 -7.07 10.61 34.25
CA THR A 137 -5.98 10.54 35.21
C THR A 137 -6.41 9.62 36.34
N SER A 138 -5.65 8.55 36.58
CA SER A 138 -6.00 7.55 37.57
C SER A 138 -4.83 7.22 38.47
N SER A 139 -5.10 6.87 39.73
CA SER A 139 -4.10 6.19 40.55
C SER A 139 -3.66 4.88 39.88
N THR A 140 -2.39 4.52 40.04
CA THR A 140 -1.83 3.29 39.47
C THR A 140 -1.51 2.26 40.57
N PHE A 141 -1.35 1.01 40.16
CA PHE A 141 -0.85 -0.07 41.01
C PHE A 141 0.00 -1.03 40.17
N SER A 142 0.82 -1.83 40.83
CA SER A 142 1.54 -2.95 40.22
C SER A 142 1.47 -4.16 41.15
N THR A 143 1.76 -5.34 40.62
CA THR A 143 1.78 -6.57 41.42
C THR A 143 3.09 -7.32 41.21
N PRO A 144 3.50 -8.21 42.13
CA PRO A 144 4.67 -9.06 41.90
C PRO A 144 4.59 -9.92 40.63
N ALA A 145 3.37 -10.25 40.18
CA ALA A 145 3.13 -11.02 38.96
C ALA A 145 3.08 -10.16 37.69
N ASP A 146 2.78 -8.87 37.82
CA ASP A 146 2.71 -7.91 36.72
C ASP A 146 3.38 -6.59 37.14
N PRO A 147 4.63 -6.36 36.70
CA PRO A 147 5.41 -5.20 37.11
C PRO A 147 4.97 -3.90 36.43
N ARG A 148 4.01 -3.95 35.50
CA ARG A 148 3.47 -2.75 34.84
C ARG A 148 2.78 -1.86 35.88
N GLU A 149 2.93 -0.56 35.75
CA GLU A 149 2.07 0.40 36.47
C GLU A 149 0.72 0.50 35.76
N LEU A 150 -0.28 -0.19 36.30
CA LEU A 150 -1.63 -0.30 35.76
C LEU A 150 -2.53 0.74 36.41
N GLY A 151 -3.28 1.50 35.61
CA GLY A 151 -4.33 2.40 36.08
C GLY A 151 -5.62 1.64 36.40
N PHE A 152 -6.57 1.68 35.47
CA PHE A 152 -7.83 0.93 35.58
C PHE A 152 -8.15 0.18 34.28
N VAL A 153 -9.08 -0.77 34.37
CA VAL A 153 -9.53 -1.57 33.21
C VAL A 153 -10.64 -0.83 32.50
N ILE A 154 -10.51 -0.68 31.18
CA ILE A 154 -11.58 -0.16 30.33
C ILE A 154 -11.82 -1.08 29.14
N ASP A 155 -13.09 -1.27 28.81
CA ASP A 155 -13.55 -2.16 27.77
C ASP A 155 -14.01 -1.37 26.54
N TRP A 156 -15.00 -0.49 26.72
CA TRP A 156 -15.44 0.43 25.68
C TRP A 156 -15.80 1.78 26.26
N VAL A 157 -15.71 2.79 25.40
CA VAL A 157 -16.21 4.14 25.65
C VAL A 157 -17.14 4.51 24.50
N MET A 158 -18.27 5.12 24.82
CA MET A 158 -19.28 5.55 23.88
C MET A 158 -19.64 7.00 24.16
N ALA A 159 -19.78 7.80 23.11
CA ALA A 159 -20.22 9.18 23.19
C ALA A 159 -21.41 9.38 22.25
N TYR A 160 -22.45 10.07 22.73
CA TYR A 160 -23.58 10.46 21.90
C TYR A 160 -24.00 11.91 22.19
N GLN A 161 -24.17 12.70 21.14
CA GLN A 161 -24.64 14.08 21.25
C GLN A 161 -26.15 14.11 21.51
N LEU A 162 -26.58 15.02 22.38
CA LEU A 162 -27.99 15.19 22.74
C LEU A 162 -28.74 16.17 21.83
N VAL A 163 -28.01 17.11 21.24
CA VAL A 163 -28.59 18.22 20.46
C VAL A 163 -27.72 18.47 19.24
N TYR A 164 -28.36 18.93 18.17
CA TYR A 164 -27.69 19.35 16.94
C TYR A 164 -26.61 20.40 17.23
N GLY A 165 -25.39 20.15 16.78
CA GLY A 165 -24.31 21.13 16.72
C GLY A 165 -23.80 21.24 15.30
N TRP A 166 -23.58 22.45 14.81
CA TRP A 166 -22.99 22.63 13.48
C TRP A 166 -21.52 22.20 13.49
N PRO A 167 -21.09 21.25 12.64
CA PRO A 167 -19.72 20.73 12.67
C PRO A 167 -18.80 21.61 11.81
N TRP A 168 -18.27 22.69 12.38
CA TRP A 168 -17.45 23.68 11.67
C TRP A 168 -16.17 23.11 11.06
N GLN A 169 -15.43 22.27 11.78
CA GLN A 169 -14.20 21.63 11.29
C GLN A 169 -14.49 20.70 10.12
N GLN A 170 -15.53 19.87 10.23
CA GLN A 170 -15.96 19.02 9.11
C GLN A 170 -16.46 19.84 7.92
N SER A 171 -17.11 20.98 8.17
CA SER A 171 -17.52 21.93 7.11
C SER A 171 -16.30 22.46 6.35
N VAL A 172 -15.23 22.83 7.04
CA VAL A 172 -13.97 23.28 6.43
C VAL A 172 -13.33 22.13 5.64
N HIS A 173 -13.25 20.93 6.20
CA HIS A 173 -12.67 19.78 5.51
C HIS A 173 -13.44 19.42 4.23
N LEU A 174 -14.77 19.33 4.28
CA LEU A 174 -15.58 19.04 3.09
C LEU A 174 -15.52 20.19 2.06
N ALA A 175 -15.45 21.45 2.49
CA ALA A 175 -15.23 22.57 1.57
C ALA A 175 -13.88 22.43 0.84
N LEU A 176 -12.80 22.14 1.58
CA LEU A 176 -11.47 21.92 1.01
C LEU A 176 -11.45 20.73 0.05
N ILE A 177 -12.09 19.61 0.39
CA ILE A 177 -12.25 18.45 -0.49
C ILE A 177 -12.98 18.84 -1.79
N GLY A 178 -14.06 19.62 -1.68
CA GLY A 178 -14.81 20.12 -2.84
C GLY A 178 -13.95 20.99 -3.76
N VAL A 179 -13.25 21.96 -3.18
CA VAL A 179 -12.36 22.88 -3.91
C VAL A 179 -11.20 22.14 -4.57
N LEU A 180 -10.44 21.36 -3.78
CA LEU A 180 -9.25 20.67 -4.25
C LEU A 180 -9.60 19.54 -5.21
N GLY A 181 -10.67 18.79 -4.95
CA GLY A 181 -11.16 17.73 -5.82
C GLY A 181 -11.57 18.26 -7.20
N TYR A 182 -12.33 19.36 -7.24
CA TYR A 182 -12.68 20.01 -8.51
C TYR A 182 -11.43 20.41 -9.29
N TRP A 183 -10.52 21.17 -8.67
CA TRP A 183 -9.31 21.63 -9.33
C TRP A 183 -8.41 20.47 -9.79
N LEU A 184 -8.35 19.37 -9.04
CA LEU A 184 -7.59 18.19 -9.44
C LEU A 184 -8.16 17.60 -10.73
N MET A 185 -9.48 17.46 -10.82
CA MET A 185 -10.17 17.01 -12.04
C MET A 185 -9.90 17.94 -13.23
N ARG A 186 -9.89 19.26 -13.00
CA ARG A 186 -9.53 20.25 -14.04
C ARG A 186 -8.09 20.09 -14.51
N ARG A 187 -7.13 19.82 -13.61
CA ARG A 187 -5.73 19.52 -13.95
C ARG A 187 -5.55 18.20 -14.71
N LEU A 188 -6.48 17.26 -14.53
CA LEU A 188 -6.61 16.03 -15.30
C LEU A 188 -7.44 16.21 -16.59
N ALA A 189 -7.65 17.46 -17.01
CA ALA A 189 -8.40 17.86 -18.20
C ALA A 189 -9.83 17.28 -18.29
N VAL A 190 -10.45 16.95 -17.14
CA VAL A 190 -11.87 16.59 -17.08
C VAL A 190 -12.68 17.84 -17.31
N THR A 191 -13.62 17.86 -18.25
CA THR A 191 -14.45 19.04 -18.55
C THR A 191 -15.24 19.50 -17.32
N PRO A 192 -15.63 20.78 -17.24
CA PRO A 192 -16.17 21.32 -15.99
C PRO A 192 -17.43 20.62 -15.48
N VAL A 193 -18.34 20.22 -16.38
CA VAL A 193 -19.62 19.61 -15.97
C VAL A 193 -19.40 18.24 -15.31
N PRO A 194 -18.70 17.26 -15.92
CA PRO A 194 -18.34 16.02 -15.24
C PRO A 194 -17.54 16.24 -13.95
N ALA A 195 -16.64 17.23 -13.91
CA ALA A 195 -15.89 17.54 -12.69
C ALA A 195 -16.83 17.97 -11.55
N VAL A 196 -17.79 18.88 -11.80
CA VAL A 196 -18.81 19.27 -10.82
C VAL A 196 -19.64 18.07 -10.38
N VAL A 197 -20.11 17.25 -11.32
CA VAL A 197 -20.95 16.07 -11.01
C VAL A 197 -20.20 15.08 -10.13
N ILE A 198 -18.98 14.70 -10.51
CA ILE A 198 -18.16 13.74 -9.75
C ILE A 198 -17.85 14.28 -8.36
N THR A 199 -17.43 15.53 -8.25
CA THR A 199 -17.15 16.15 -6.93
C THR A 199 -18.41 16.27 -6.08
N THR A 200 -19.55 16.63 -6.67
CA THR A 200 -20.84 16.68 -5.97
C THR A 200 -21.24 15.32 -5.43
N VAL A 201 -21.18 14.28 -6.26
CA VAL A 201 -21.48 12.91 -5.85
C VAL A 201 -20.54 12.47 -4.72
N ALA A 202 -19.24 12.76 -4.84
CA ALA A 202 -18.27 12.44 -3.79
C ALA A 202 -18.59 13.15 -2.46
N LEU A 203 -18.95 14.44 -2.49
CA LEU A 203 -19.33 15.19 -1.28
C LEU A 203 -20.62 14.64 -0.64
N VAL A 204 -21.62 14.29 -1.44
CA VAL A 204 -22.87 13.69 -0.94
C VAL A 204 -22.61 12.32 -0.32
N VAL A 205 -21.78 11.48 -0.96
CA VAL A 205 -21.38 10.18 -0.41
C VAL A 205 -20.60 10.36 0.89
N LEU A 206 -19.64 11.28 0.95
CA LEU A 206 -18.89 11.60 2.17
C LEU A 206 -19.80 12.10 3.29
N ALA A 207 -20.82 12.91 2.98
CA ALA A 207 -21.81 13.35 3.95
C ALA A 207 -22.63 12.18 4.51
N GLY A 208 -23.07 11.27 3.64
CA GLY A 208 -23.77 10.05 4.06
C GLY A 208 -22.89 9.13 4.93
N LEU A 209 -21.61 9.02 4.58
CA LEU A 209 -20.63 8.26 5.36
C LEU A 209 -20.34 8.91 6.72
N LEU A 210 -20.20 10.23 6.79
CA LEU A 210 -20.08 10.98 8.05
C LEU A 210 -21.33 10.84 8.93
N ALA A 211 -22.53 10.80 8.34
CA ALA A 211 -23.76 10.60 9.09
C ALA A 211 -23.89 9.17 9.64
N THR A 212 -23.35 8.17 8.92
CA THR A 212 -23.48 6.75 9.29
C THR A 212 -22.35 6.28 10.20
N PHE A 213 -21.13 6.76 9.95
CA PHE A 213 -19.88 6.36 10.59
C PHE A 213 -19.09 7.63 10.99
N PRO A 214 -19.62 8.42 11.93
CA PRO A 214 -19.09 9.75 12.22
C PRO A 214 -17.66 9.71 12.73
N LEU A 215 -17.29 8.73 13.57
CA LEU A 215 -15.94 8.64 14.11
C LEU A 215 -14.92 8.41 13.00
N GLU A 216 -15.16 7.37 12.20
CA GLU A 216 -14.30 6.89 11.13
C GLU A 216 -14.03 7.96 10.08
N TRP A 217 -15.08 8.65 9.65
CA TRP A 217 -14.95 9.64 8.59
C TRP A 217 -14.52 11.01 9.12
N ALA A 218 -14.86 11.39 10.35
CA ALA A 218 -14.39 12.64 10.93
C ALA A 218 -12.87 12.66 11.17
N ILE A 219 -12.25 11.51 11.49
CA ILE A 219 -10.79 11.38 11.59
C ILE A 219 -10.12 11.33 10.20
N PHE A 220 -10.83 10.85 9.18
CA PHE A 220 -10.29 10.62 7.85
C PHE A 220 -10.39 11.83 6.91
N THR A 221 -11.44 12.66 7.03
CA THR A 221 -11.59 13.88 6.21
C THR A 221 -10.37 14.81 6.21
N PRO A 222 -9.64 15.04 7.32
CA PRO A 222 -8.42 15.83 7.26
C PRO A 222 -7.32 15.18 6.41
N MET A 223 -7.16 13.86 6.50
CA MET A 223 -6.18 13.11 5.72
C MET A 223 -6.52 13.14 4.23
N LEU A 224 -7.80 13.11 3.88
CA LEU A 224 -8.27 13.13 2.51
C LEU A 224 -7.96 14.46 1.80
N TRP A 225 -8.19 15.62 2.44
CA TRP A 225 -7.83 16.89 1.81
C TRP A 225 -6.30 17.09 1.74
N TRP A 226 -5.53 16.59 2.71
CA TRP A 226 -4.07 16.55 2.62
C TRP A 226 -3.58 15.65 1.47
N LEU A 227 -4.24 14.51 1.22
CA LEU A 227 -3.98 13.68 0.03
C LEU A 227 -4.23 14.47 -1.26
N PHE A 228 -5.33 15.24 -1.34
CA PHE A 228 -5.57 16.11 -2.49
C PHE A 228 -4.47 17.18 -2.64
N VAL A 229 -4.02 17.81 -1.55
CA VAL A 229 -2.88 18.75 -1.57
C VAL A 229 -1.62 18.06 -2.12
N GLY A 230 -1.27 16.88 -1.58
CA GLY A 230 -0.11 16.11 -2.05
C GLY A 230 -0.19 15.77 -3.53
N LEU A 231 -1.36 15.33 -4.02
CA LEU A 231 -1.58 15.06 -5.44
C LEU A 231 -1.44 16.32 -6.30
N HIS A 232 -1.92 17.48 -5.83
CA HIS A 232 -1.73 18.75 -6.52
C HIS A 232 -0.26 19.13 -6.61
N VAL A 233 0.48 19.07 -5.50
CA VAL A 233 1.89 19.43 -5.47
C VAL A 233 2.70 18.50 -6.39
N MET A 234 2.43 17.19 -6.35
CA MET A 234 3.23 16.19 -7.04
C MET A 234 2.88 16.01 -8.52
N LEU A 235 1.63 16.28 -8.94
CA LEU A 235 1.18 16.00 -10.31
C LEU A 235 2.02 16.74 -11.38
N GLY A 236 2.41 17.98 -11.13
CA GLY A 236 3.22 18.76 -12.09
C GLY A 236 4.63 18.17 -12.28
N PRO A 237 5.44 18.09 -11.20
CA PRO A 237 6.77 17.51 -11.24
C PRO A 237 6.79 16.07 -11.78
N LEU A 238 5.87 15.20 -11.34
CA LEU A 238 5.85 13.81 -11.78
C LEU A 238 5.46 13.66 -13.26
N ARG A 239 4.56 14.51 -13.77
CA ARG A 239 4.26 14.60 -15.22
C ARG A 239 5.48 15.00 -16.02
N ALA A 240 6.20 16.02 -15.56
CA ALA A 240 7.42 16.49 -16.22
C ALA A 240 8.50 15.41 -16.23
N LEU A 241 8.73 14.76 -15.09
CA LEU A 241 9.68 13.66 -14.95
C LEU A 241 9.32 12.47 -15.84
N THR A 242 8.04 12.10 -15.90
CA THR A 242 7.56 10.99 -16.74
C THR A 242 7.76 11.31 -18.23
N ARG A 243 7.41 12.51 -18.67
CA ARG A 243 7.66 12.95 -20.06
C ARG A 243 9.15 12.93 -20.38
N PHE A 244 9.97 13.48 -19.49
CA PHE A 244 11.42 13.47 -19.64
C PHE A 244 11.96 12.04 -19.77
N ALA A 245 11.55 11.14 -18.88
CA ALA A 245 11.98 9.74 -18.90
C ALA A 245 11.54 9.01 -20.17
N PHE A 246 10.29 9.20 -20.61
CA PHE A 246 9.77 8.58 -21.83
C PHE A 246 10.56 9.07 -23.06
N VAL A 247 10.72 10.39 -23.20
CA VAL A 247 11.44 10.99 -24.33
C VAL A 247 12.90 10.56 -24.33
N ARG A 248 13.55 10.52 -23.16
CA ARG A 248 14.94 10.05 -23.05
C ARG A 248 15.08 8.57 -23.41
N GLY A 249 14.04 7.78 -23.15
CA GLY A 249 13.91 6.37 -23.55
C GLY A 249 13.46 6.16 -25.00
N GLY A 250 13.36 7.23 -25.80
CA GLY A 250 13.04 7.15 -27.23
C GLY A 250 11.55 7.15 -27.57
N GLU A 251 10.67 7.40 -26.59
CA GLU A 251 9.22 7.38 -26.80
C GLU A 251 8.55 8.69 -26.39
N ALA A 252 7.51 9.09 -27.10
CA ALA A 252 6.67 10.22 -26.72
C ALA A 252 5.21 9.78 -26.69
N LEU A 253 4.56 9.98 -25.54
CA LEU A 253 3.15 9.68 -25.41
C LEU A 253 2.32 10.88 -25.92
N PRO A 254 1.40 10.70 -26.88
CA PRO A 254 0.56 11.80 -27.32
C PRO A 254 -0.27 12.35 -26.15
N GLN A 255 -0.53 13.67 -26.15
CA GLN A 255 -1.16 14.39 -25.03
C GLN A 255 -2.46 13.75 -24.54
N TRP A 256 -3.28 13.22 -25.46
CA TRP A 256 -4.53 12.52 -25.12
C TRP A 256 -4.28 11.28 -24.25
N TYR A 257 -3.36 10.41 -24.67
CA TYR A 257 -3.02 9.19 -23.94
C TYR A 257 -2.32 9.50 -22.61
N GLU A 258 -1.48 10.53 -22.59
CA GLU A 258 -0.86 11.02 -21.35
C GLU A 258 -1.90 11.49 -20.34
N THR A 259 -2.92 12.22 -20.81
CA THR A 259 -4.02 12.66 -19.96
C THR A 259 -4.76 11.47 -19.34
N TRP A 260 -5.03 10.41 -20.12
CA TRP A 260 -5.66 9.20 -19.60
C TRP A 260 -4.76 8.41 -18.65
N LEU A 261 -3.47 8.30 -18.94
CA LEU A 261 -2.50 7.67 -18.04
C LEU A 261 -2.52 8.35 -16.67
N TRP A 262 -2.49 9.69 -16.63
CA TRP A 262 -2.55 10.42 -15.36
C TRP A 262 -3.89 10.34 -14.65
N ARG A 263 -5.01 10.22 -15.39
CA ARG A 263 -6.31 9.92 -14.77
C ARG A 263 -6.29 8.57 -14.07
N ILE A 264 -5.73 7.55 -14.70
CA ILE A 264 -5.58 6.20 -14.13
C ILE A 264 -4.69 6.25 -12.88
N VAL A 265 -3.51 6.87 -13.00
CA VAL A 265 -2.53 7.01 -11.90
C VAL A 265 -3.14 7.74 -10.70
N VAL A 266 -3.79 8.88 -10.92
CA VAL A 266 -4.39 9.66 -9.83
C VAL A 266 -5.60 8.95 -9.23
N CYS A 267 -6.44 8.29 -10.05
CA CYS A 267 -7.54 7.48 -9.54
C CYS A 267 -7.03 6.32 -8.67
N ALA A 268 -6.01 5.60 -9.13
CA ALA A 268 -5.37 4.54 -8.37
C ALA A 268 -4.72 5.06 -7.09
N ALA A 269 -4.08 6.24 -7.13
CA ALA A 269 -3.54 6.89 -5.93
C ALA A 269 -4.65 7.24 -4.93
N LEU A 270 -5.76 7.83 -5.37
CA LEU A 270 -6.89 8.16 -4.50
C LEU A 270 -7.47 6.91 -3.82
N ILE A 271 -7.62 5.81 -4.55
CA ILE A 271 -8.17 4.56 -4.01
C ILE A 271 -7.16 3.87 -3.07
N LYS A 272 -5.90 3.73 -3.50
CA LYS A 272 -4.91 2.95 -2.76
C LYS A 272 -4.27 3.75 -1.63
N ILE A 273 -3.80 4.97 -1.90
CA ILE A 273 -3.22 5.83 -0.85
C ILE A 273 -4.32 6.26 0.12
N GLY A 274 -5.50 6.64 -0.39
CA GLY A 274 -6.67 6.91 0.46
C GLY A 274 -7.04 5.72 1.34
N GLY A 275 -6.93 4.50 0.81
CA GLY A 275 -7.10 3.28 1.59
C GLY A 275 -6.07 3.13 2.71
N VAL A 276 -4.77 3.26 2.44
CA VAL A 276 -3.74 3.02 3.48
C VAL A 276 -3.60 4.13 4.51
N ILE A 277 -4.04 5.36 4.19
CA ILE A 277 -4.11 6.44 5.18
C ILE A 277 -5.44 6.41 5.94
N TYR A 278 -6.36 5.50 5.62
CA TYR A 278 -7.58 5.34 6.40
C TYR A 278 -7.21 4.87 7.81
N PRO A 279 -7.68 5.52 8.89
CA PRO A 279 -7.09 5.33 10.21
C PRO A 279 -7.20 3.91 10.77
N GLN A 280 -8.22 3.15 10.37
CA GLN A 280 -8.40 1.77 10.82
C GLN A 280 -7.67 0.74 9.94
N THR A 281 -6.94 1.19 8.91
CA THR A 281 -6.16 0.26 8.09
C THR A 281 -4.97 -0.25 8.87
N ILE A 282 -4.92 -1.57 9.02
CA ILE A 282 -3.84 -2.26 9.71
C ILE A 282 -2.95 -2.93 8.68
N VAL A 283 -1.69 -2.53 8.66
CA VAL A 283 -0.68 -3.13 7.80
C VAL A 283 0.12 -4.16 8.60
N TYR A 284 -0.02 -5.43 8.21
CA TYR A 284 0.39 -6.56 9.05
C TYR A 284 1.89 -6.57 9.41
N ASP A 285 2.76 -6.30 8.43
CA ASP A 285 4.22 -6.31 8.64
C ASP A 285 4.80 -4.98 9.13
N GLU A 286 3.97 -3.95 9.31
CA GLU A 286 4.40 -2.64 9.80
C GLU A 286 5.15 -2.73 11.13
N ARG A 287 4.61 -3.52 12.08
CA ARG A 287 5.22 -3.79 13.40
C ARG A 287 6.63 -4.36 13.33
N TRP A 288 6.99 -4.99 12.22
CA TRP A 288 8.33 -5.57 12.01
C TRP A 288 9.27 -4.61 11.28
N HIS A 289 8.74 -3.70 10.48
CA HIS A 289 9.54 -2.80 9.64
C HIS A 289 9.76 -1.42 10.27
N VAL A 290 8.81 -0.90 11.04
CA VAL A 290 8.97 0.39 11.73
C VAL A 290 10.14 0.37 12.72
N PRO A 291 10.29 -0.65 13.61
CA PRO A 291 11.45 -0.71 14.50
C PRO A 291 12.80 -0.78 13.78
N ARG A 292 12.85 -1.42 12.59
CA ARG A 292 14.07 -1.45 11.77
C ARG A 292 14.39 -0.09 11.15
N THR A 293 13.36 0.66 10.76
CA THR A 293 13.57 2.06 10.34
C THR A 293 14.06 2.91 11.51
N GLN A 294 13.53 2.69 12.72
CA GLN A 294 14.00 3.36 13.93
C GLN A 294 15.47 3.03 14.24
N MET A 295 15.93 1.79 14.02
CA MET A 295 17.36 1.44 14.15
C MET A 295 18.28 2.31 13.28
N VAL A 296 17.83 2.74 12.10
CA VAL A 296 18.61 3.68 11.26
C VAL A 296 18.73 5.04 11.94
N LEU A 297 17.62 5.55 12.50
CA LEU A 297 17.57 6.82 13.22
C LEU A 297 18.38 6.79 14.53
N ASP A 298 18.43 5.64 15.19
CA ASP A 298 19.19 5.41 16.43
C ASP A 298 20.70 5.21 16.17
N GLY A 299 21.17 5.31 14.92
CA GLY A 299 22.57 5.08 14.56
C GLY A 299 22.99 3.60 14.55
N ARG A 300 22.03 2.68 14.64
CA ARG A 300 22.22 1.21 14.67
C ARG A 300 22.16 0.57 13.28
N PHE A 301 22.41 1.35 12.23
CA PHE A 301 22.32 0.89 10.83
C PHE A 301 23.17 -0.35 10.52
N MET A 302 24.36 -0.48 11.13
CA MET A 302 25.24 -1.63 10.89
C MET A 302 24.60 -2.97 11.30
N GLU A 303 23.67 -2.97 12.27
CA GLU A 303 22.92 -4.17 12.65
C GLU A 303 21.96 -4.65 11.55
N LEU A 304 21.60 -3.76 10.61
CA LEU A 304 20.78 -4.05 9.43
C LEU A 304 21.61 -4.46 8.20
N VAL A 305 22.94 -4.29 8.26
CA VAL A 305 23.86 -4.62 7.16
C VAL A 305 24.48 -5.99 7.39
N VAL A 306 24.97 -6.26 8.60
CA VAL A 306 25.69 -7.50 8.93
C VAL A 306 24.69 -8.63 9.26
N PRO A 307 25.02 -9.92 9.00
CA PRO A 307 24.19 -11.05 9.42
C PRO A 307 23.82 -10.99 10.90
N SER A 308 22.52 -10.95 11.19
CA SER A 308 21.97 -10.83 12.53
C SER A 308 20.53 -11.36 12.56
N ARG A 309 19.94 -11.54 13.75
CA ARG A 309 18.54 -11.99 13.87
C ARG A 309 17.54 -11.08 13.16
N VAL A 310 17.90 -9.82 12.88
CA VAL A 310 17.00 -8.84 12.25
C VAL A 310 17.20 -8.71 10.73
N THR A 311 18.29 -9.25 10.18
CA THR A 311 18.68 -9.18 8.76
C THR A 311 18.59 -10.49 8.01
N LEU A 312 18.34 -11.59 8.71
CA LEU A 312 18.18 -12.89 8.10
C LEU A 312 16.69 -13.22 7.93
N LEU A 313 16.32 -13.71 6.75
CA LEU A 313 14.95 -14.11 6.44
C LEU A 313 14.45 -15.32 7.25
N GLY A 314 15.33 -16.05 7.95
CA GLY A 314 14.98 -17.17 8.83
C GLY A 314 14.06 -18.22 8.17
N ASP A 315 13.23 -18.90 8.98
CA ASP A 315 12.28 -19.91 8.49
C ASP A 315 11.17 -19.34 7.57
N THR A 316 11.06 -18.02 7.45
CA THR A 316 9.99 -17.36 6.66
C THR A 316 10.10 -17.55 5.16
N VAL A 317 11.23 -18.07 4.67
CA VAL A 317 11.43 -18.49 3.27
C VAL A 317 11.31 -20.01 3.07
N GLY A 318 10.75 -20.72 4.06
CA GLY A 318 10.50 -22.15 4.01
C GLY A 318 11.76 -23.03 4.15
N PHE A 319 12.89 -22.43 4.56
CA PHE A 319 14.09 -23.16 4.95
C PHE A 319 14.23 -23.12 6.46
N GLU A 320 14.06 -24.25 7.15
CA GLU A 320 14.63 -24.40 8.49
C GLU A 320 16.15 -24.22 8.38
N GLY A 321 16.66 -23.05 8.82
CA GLY A 321 18.10 -22.72 8.85
C GLY A 321 18.70 -22.05 7.61
N GLY A 322 17.92 -21.70 6.58
CA GLY A 322 18.42 -20.99 5.40
C GLY A 322 18.29 -19.46 5.55
N HIS A 323 19.42 -18.74 5.55
CA HIS A 323 19.43 -17.31 5.86
C HIS A 323 19.83 -16.46 4.65
N PHE A 324 18.82 -15.92 3.95
CA PHE A 324 19.06 -14.96 2.88
C PHE A 324 19.22 -13.53 3.43
N PRO A 325 20.09 -12.71 2.81
CA PRO A 325 20.24 -11.31 3.17
C PRO A 325 18.93 -10.55 2.98
N TYR A 326 18.50 -9.84 4.02
CA TYR A 326 17.38 -8.90 3.96
C TYR A 326 17.92 -7.48 3.77
N SER A 327 17.70 -6.91 2.59
CA SER A 327 18.28 -5.60 2.26
C SER A 327 17.83 -4.49 3.22
N PRO A 328 18.75 -3.59 3.65
CA PRO A 328 18.42 -2.44 4.46
C PRO A 328 17.96 -1.20 3.66
N LEU A 329 17.97 -1.25 2.32
CA LEU A 329 17.75 -0.06 1.48
C LEU A 329 16.40 0.61 1.72
N TRP A 330 15.35 -0.17 1.96
CA TRP A 330 14.03 0.39 2.30
C TRP A 330 14.10 1.31 3.52
N TYR A 331 14.77 0.86 4.59
CA TYR A 331 14.86 1.58 5.85
C TYR A 331 15.68 2.86 5.72
N LEU A 332 16.69 2.88 4.84
CA LEU A 332 17.45 4.09 4.51
C LEU A 332 16.58 5.13 3.78
N ILE A 333 15.71 4.68 2.88
CA ILE A 333 14.83 5.57 2.12
C ILE A 333 13.73 6.16 3.01
N THR A 334 13.24 5.39 4.00
CA THR A 334 12.14 5.83 4.87
C THR A 334 12.60 6.61 6.11
N ALA A 335 13.82 6.41 6.59
CA ALA A 335 14.33 7.10 7.78
C ALA A 335 14.22 8.65 7.73
N PRO A 336 14.51 9.34 6.60
CA PRO A 336 14.37 10.80 6.53
C PRO A 336 12.99 11.34 6.87
N PHE A 337 11.91 10.57 6.71
CA PHE A 337 10.57 11.00 7.10
C PHE A 337 10.41 11.10 8.62
N GLY A 338 11.08 10.22 9.39
CA GLY A 338 11.10 10.29 10.84
C GLY A 338 11.87 11.51 11.36
N LEU A 339 12.91 11.94 10.65
CA LEU A 339 13.69 13.15 11.01
C LEU A 339 12.87 14.44 10.94
N ILE A 340 11.82 14.47 10.10
CA ILE A 340 10.90 15.62 9.97
C ILE A 340 9.59 15.42 10.76
N GLY A 341 9.53 14.40 11.62
CA GLY A 341 8.41 14.15 12.53
C GLY A 341 7.19 13.48 11.90
N ILE A 342 7.31 12.87 10.73
CA ILE A 342 6.24 12.06 10.14
C ILE A 342 6.28 10.66 10.74
N ASP A 343 5.11 10.13 11.12
CA ASP A 343 4.97 8.75 11.56
C ASP A 343 5.56 7.77 10.53
N LEU A 344 6.45 6.89 10.98
CA LEU A 344 7.21 6.00 10.11
C LEU A 344 6.32 4.93 9.45
N GLY A 345 5.24 4.51 10.12
CA GLY A 345 4.25 3.58 9.57
C GLY A 345 3.50 4.23 8.41
N LEU A 346 2.93 5.41 8.64
CA LEU A 346 2.25 6.22 7.64
C LEU A 346 3.16 6.55 6.45
N ALA A 347 4.37 7.04 6.69
CA ALA A 347 5.34 7.36 5.65
C ALA A 347 5.66 6.14 4.78
N SER A 348 5.90 4.99 5.42
CA SER A 348 6.20 3.74 4.72
C SER A 348 5.02 3.23 3.90
N ASN A 349 3.80 3.27 4.46
CA ASN A 349 2.58 2.84 3.79
C ASN A 349 2.25 3.72 2.58
N VAL A 350 2.37 5.04 2.72
CA VAL A 350 2.16 6.00 1.62
C VAL A 350 3.22 5.81 0.53
N LEU A 351 4.51 5.73 0.89
CA LEU A 351 5.59 5.53 -0.08
C LEU A 351 5.45 4.20 -0.82
N ASN A 352 5.20 3.11 -0.10
CA ASN A 352 4.99 1.78 -0.66
C ASN A 352 3.86 1.78 -1.69
N THR A 353 2.75 2.43 -1.34
CA THR A 353 1.59 2.53 -2.21
C THR A 353 1.84 3.45 -3.41
N ALA A 354 2.58 4.55 -3.22
CA ALA A 354 2.99 5.42 -4.31
C ALA A 354 3.90 4.69 -5.31
N LEU A 355 4.82 3.84 -4.84
CA LEU A 355 5.64 2.98 -5.69
C LEU A 355 4.76 2.03 -6.52
N ASP A 356 3.81 1.34 -5.89
CA ASP A 356 2.86 0.46 -6.58
C ASP A 356 2.05 1.20 -7.66
N VAL A 357 1.51 2.38 -7.32
CA VAL A 357 0.78 3.22 -8.28
C VAL A 357 1.67 3.64 -9.45
N SER A 358 2.91 4.04 -9.17
CA SER A 358 3.87 4.48 -10.18
C SER A 358 4.32 3.38 -11.14
N ARG A 359 4.19 2.08 -10.77
CA ARG A 359 4.48 0.98 -11.69
C ARG A 359 3.65 1.05 -12.97
N SER A 360 2.44 1.59 -12.90
CA SER A 360 1.60 1.78 -14.09
C SER A 360 2.27 2.68 -15.15
N LEU A 361 3.10 3.64 -14.73
CA LEU A 361 3.90 4.48 -15.64
C LEU A 361 4.98 3.64 -16.34
N LEU A 362 5.69 2.79 -15.59
CA LEU A 362 6.71 1.87 -16.13
C LEU A 362 6.07 0.82 -17.05
N ILE A 363 4.92 0.26 -16.67
CA ILE A 363 4.14 -0.68 -17.49
C ILE A 363 3.70 -0.03 -18.79
N ALA A 364 3.18 1.21 -18.74
CA ALA A 364 2.81 1.95 -19.94
C ALA A 364 4.03 2.18 -20.86
N TYR A 365 5.18 2.58 -20.29
CA TYR A 365 6.41 2.76 -21.06
C TYR A 365 6.87 1.45 -21.72
N ILE A 366 6.92 0.35 -20.96
CA ILE A 366 7.29 -0.98 -21.45
C ILE A 366 6.34 -1.39 -22.58
N ALA A 367 5.03 -1.31 -22.38
CA ALA A 367 4.05 -1.64 -23.41
C ALA A 367 4.19 -0.75 -24.67
N LEU A 368 4.50 0.53 -24.50
CA LEU A 368 4.74 1.44 -25.62
C LEU A 368 5.97 1.02 -26.42
N ARG A 369 7.11 0.73 -25.76
CA ARG A 369 8.33 0.23 -26.41
C ARG A 369 8.13 -1.10 -27.12
N LEU A 370 7.32 -1.99 -26.55
CA LEU A 370 7.09 -3.33 -27.10
C LEU A 370 6.17 -3.32 -28.31
N PHE A 371 5.14 -2.46 -28.34
CA PHE A 371 4.06 -2.53 -29.33
C PHE A 371 3.87 -1.27 -30.17
N GLY A 372 4.53 -0.15 -29.84
CA GLY A 372 4.41 1.14 -30.54
C GLY A 372 3.00 1.74 -30.51
N GLN A 373 2.13 1.27 -29.61
CA GLN A 373 0.70 1.62 -29.57
C GLN A 373 0.34 2.29 -28.23
N PRO A 374 0.16 3.62 -28.21
CA PRO A 374 -0.19 4.36 -27.00
C PRO A 374 -1.48 3.89 -26.31
N GLY A 375 -2.46 3.41 -27.09
CA GLY A 375 -3.70 2.85 -26.54
C GLY A 375 -3.48 1.58 -25.71
N ILE A 376 -2.60 0.68 -26.16
CA ILE A 376 -2.23 -0.53 -25.40
C ILE A 376 -1.46 -0.14 -24.14
N ALA A 377 -0.57 0.85 -24.23
CA ALA A 377 0.19 1.34 -23.08
C ALA A 377 -0.70 1.86 -21.95
N VAL A 378 -1.67 2.72 -22.28
CA VAL A 378 -2.64 3.25 -21.30
C VAL A 378 -3.56 2.16 -20.78
N ALA A 379 -4.02 1.24 -21.65
CA ALA A 379 -4.84 0.12 -21.22
C ALA A 379 -4.10 -0.83 -20.28
N ALA A 380 -2.80 -1.09 -20.50
CA ALA A 380 -1.97 -1.93 -19.63
C ALA A 380 -1.80 -1.31 -18.24
N ALA A 381 -1.56 0.01 -18.18
CA ALA A 381 -1.55 0.74 -16.92
C ALA A 381 -2.89 0.61 -16.16
N GLY A 382 -4.02 0.71 -16.85
CA GLY A 382 -5.34 0.49 -16.27
C GLY A 382 -5.56 -0.93 -15.78
N CYS A 383 -5.22 -1.93 -16.60
CA CYS A 383 -5.36 -3.35 -16.26
C CYS A 383 -4.57 -3.74 -15.02
N TYR A 384 -3.39 -3.14 -14.79
CA TYR A 384 -2.60 -3.38 -13.59
C TYR A 384 -3.36 -3.03 -12.31
N HIS A 385 -4.13 -1.95 -12.32
CA HIS A 385 -4.95 -1.54 -11.16
C HIS A 385 -6.26 -2.32 -11.01
N LEU A 386 -6.60 -3.15 -12.01
CA LEU A 386 -7.73 -4.08 -11.97
C LEU A 386 -7.33 -5.48 -11.44
N LEU A 387 -6.03 -5.72 -11.21
CA LEU A 387 -5.56 -6.93 -10.55
C LEU A 387 -5.79 -6.81 -9.04
N LEU A 388 -6.26 -7.88 -8.39
CA LEU A 388 -6.49 -7.91 -6.92
C LEU A 388 -5.17 -7.97 -6.14
N MET A 389 -4.18 -8.62 -6.75
CA MET A 389 -2.92 -8.97 -6.11
C MET A 389 -2.11 -7.78 -5.56
N PRO A 390 -1.99 -6.63 -6.28
CA PRO A 390 -1.36 -5.44 -5.73
C PRO A 390 -2.00 -4.93 -4.43
N TYR A 391 -3.33 -5.01 -4.30
CA TYR A 391 -4.03 -4.56 -3.09
C TYR A 391 -3.74 -5.47 -1.90
N PHE A 392 -3.68 -6.78 -2.14
CA PHE A 392 -3.26 -7.73 -1.12
C PHE A 392 -1.84 -7.42 -0.62
N LEU A 393 -0.90 -7.16 -1.54
CA LEU A 393 0.49 -6.87 -1.18
C LEU A 393 0.65 -5.55 -0.41
N ILE A 394 -0.19 -4.55 -0.72
CA ILE A 394 -0.28 -3.29 0.05
C ILE A 394 -0.76 -3.57 1.47
N SER A 395 -1.88 -4.28 1.64
CA SER A 395 -2.44 -4.60 2.97
C SER A 395 -1.49 -5.42 3.86
N TRP A 396 -0.61 -6.21 3.24
CA TRP A 396 0.36 -7.01 3.98
C TRP A 396 1.47 -6.13 4.57
N GLY A 397 1.91 -5.08 3.87
CA GLY A 397 3.05 -4.29 4.30
C GLY A 397 4.39 -4.85 3.88
N ASN A 398 4.42 -5.61 2.79
CA ASN A 398 5.65 -6.20 2.26
C ASN A 398 6.46 -5.16 1.46
N TRP A 399 6.89 -4.11 2.15
CA TRP A 399 7.41 -2.89 1.54
C TRP A 399 8.71 -3.12 0.73
N PRO A 400 9.70 -3.88 1.21
CA PRO A 400 10.92 -4.13 0.43
C PRO A 400 10.64 -4.96 -0.84
N THR A 401 9.74 -5.94 -0.78
CA THR A 401 9.32 -6.69 -1.98
C THR A 401 8.70 -5.75 -3.02
N GLN A 402 7.87 -4.81 -2.58
CA GLN A 402 7.26 -3.83 -3.48
C GLN A 402 8.33 -2.91 -4.11
N LEU A 403 9.30 -2.44 -3.33
CA LEU A 403 10.42 -1.67 -3.89
C LEU A 403 11.24 -2.51 -4.89
N GLY A 404 11.46 -3.79 -4.62
CA GLY A 404 12.13 -4.73 -5.54
C GLY A 404 11.38 -4.93 -6.85
N LEU A 405 10.06 -5.16 -6.79
CA LEU A 405 9.23 -5.30 -7.98
C LEU A 405 9.20 -4.01 -8.82
N TRP A 406 9.27 -2.84 -8.15
CA TRP A 406 9.41 -1.56 -8.83
C TRP A 406 10.80 -1.42 -9.50
N GLY A 407 11.88 -1.75 -8.78
CA GLY A 407 13.25 -1.75 -9.32
C GLY A 407 13.43 -2.67 -10.53
N THR A 408 12.82 -3.85 -10.52
CA THR A 408 12.80 -4.76 -11.69
C THR A 408 12.15 -4.11 -12.91
N LEU A 409 11.05 -3.38 -12.74
CA LEU A 409 10.42 -2.67 -13.85
C LEU A 409 11.27 -1.52 -14.38
N VAL A 410 12.01 -0.84 -13.50
CA VAL A 410 13.02 0.14 -13.93
C VAL A 410 14.10 -0.55 -14.76
N LEU A 411 14.60 -1.71 -14.33
CA LEU A 411 15.58 -2.50 -15.10
C LEU A 411 15.04 -2.90 -16.48
N ILE A 412 13.82 -3.42 -16.57
CA ILE A 412 13.19 -3.76 -17.86
C ILE A 412 13.04 -2.50 -18.74
N ALA A 413 12.58 -1.39 -18.16
CA ALA A 413 12.42 -0.13 -18.88
C ALA A 413 13.76 0.38 -19.43
N VAL A 414 14.84 0.31 -18.65
CA VAL A 414 16.19 0.71 -19.08
C VAL A 414 16.72 -0.20 -20.19
N VAL A 415 16.52 -1.52 -20.09
CA VAL A 415 16.86 -2.47 -21.18
C VAL A 415 16.15 -2.10 -22.47
N LEU A 416 14.86 -1.73 -22.39
CA LEU A 416 14.08 -1.34 -23.57
C LEU A 416 14.42 0.07 -24.09
N ALA A 417 14.85 0.99 -23.21
CA ALA A 417 15.30 2.33 -23.58
C ALA A 417 16.55 2.29 -24.46
N TYR A 418 17.51 1.42 -24.12
CA TYR A 418 18.76 1.26 -24.85
C TYR A 418 18.75 0.09 -25.85
N HIS A 419 17.57 -0.47 -26.14
CA HIS A 419 17.45 -1.63 -27.03
C HIS A 419 17.96 -1.37 -28.46
N ASP A 420 17.76 -0.14 -28.94
CA ASP A 420 18.13 0.27 -30.30
C ASP A 420 19.58 0.79 -30.39
N ASP A 421 20.19 1.20 -29.26
CA ASP A 421 21.58 1.68 -29.18
C ASP A 421 22.37 1.01 -28.04
N PRO A 422 22.65 -0.30 -28.15
CA PRO A 422 23.33 -1.05 -27.11
C PRO A 422 24.83 -0.71 -26.97
N ALA A 423 25.40 0.03 -27.93
CA ALA A 423 26.81 0.38 -27.98
C ALA A 423 27.13 1.68 -27.23
N ASP A 424 26.14 2.50 -26.88
CA ASP A 424 26.34 3.68 -26.04
C ASP A 424 26.95 3.25 -24.68
N ARG A 425 28.05 3.91 -24.29
CA ARG A 425 28.68 3.71 -22.98
C ARG A 425 27.72 3.92 -21.81
N TRP A 426 26.71 4.78 -21.97
CA TRP A 426 25.71 5.04 -20.94
C TRP A 426 24.74 3.86 -20.77
N THR A 427 24.61 2.99 -21.76
CA THR A 427 23.78 1.78 -21.68
C THR A 427 24.25 0.87 -20.56
N VAL A 428 25.55 0.57 -20.50
CA VAL A 428 26.12 -0.31 -19.46
C VAL A 428 25.93 0.29 -18.07
N TRP A 429 26.19 1.58 -17.90
CA TRP A 429 26.03 2.26 -16.61
C TRP A 429 24.58 2.38 -16.17
N GLY A 430 23.66 2.67 -17.09
CA GLY A 430 22.23 2.68 -16.83
C GLY A 430 21.72 1.30 -16.41
N LEU A 431 22.15 0.25 -17.11
CA LEU A 431 21.83 -1.14 -16.78
C LEU A 431 22.41 -1.54 -15.43
N ALA A 432 23.67 -1.20 -15.15
CA ALA A 432 24.30 -1.48 -13.87
C ALA A 432 23.57 -0.78 -12.72
N ALA A 433 23.23 0.50 -12.86
CA ALA A 433 22.49 1.23 -11.84
C ALA A 433 21.08 0.66 -11.60
N ALA A 434 20.35 0.32 -12.67
CA ALA A 434 19.02 -0.27 -12.55
C ALA A 434 19.05 -1.71 -12.00
N ALA A 435 20.05 -2.50 -12.36
CA ALA A 435 20.25 -3.84 -11.82
C ALA A 435 20.68 -3.77 -10.34
N MET A 436 21.56 -2.84 -9.99
CA MET A 436 21.97 -2.60 -8.59
C MET A 436 20.76 -2.20 -7.75
N LEU A 437 19.88 -1.33 -8.26
CA LEU A 437 18.61 -1.03 -7.62
C LEU A 437 17.75 -2.30 -7.46
N ALA A 438 17.60 -3.14 -8.49
CA ALA A 438 16.78 -4.34 -8.39
C ALA A 438 17.31 -5.35 -7.35
N ILE A 439 18.63 -5.56 -7.26
CA ILE A 439 19.23 -6.52 -6.31
C ILE A 439 19.30 -5.98 -4.87
N LEU A 440 19.65 -4.70 -4.70
CA LEU A 440 19.78 -4.08 -3.39
C LEU A 440 18.45 -3.67 -2.77
N THR A 441 17.31 -3.81 -3.45
CA THR A 441 16.01 -3.45 -2.86
C THR A 441 15.40 -4.62 -2.11
N TYR A 442 15.39 -5.80 -2.73
CA TYR A 442 14.98 -7.03 -2.09
C TYR A 442 15.58 -8.25 -2.79
N THR A 443 16.46 -8.97 -2.09
CA THR A 443 17.30 -10.04 -2.64
C THR A 443 16.53 -11.05 -3.47
N VAL A 444 15.39 -11.55 -2.99
CA VAL A 444 14.64 -12.60 -3.71
C VAL A 444 14.11 -12.10 -5.07
N VAL A 445 13.54 -10.89 -5.10
CA VAL A 445 13.07 -10.28 -6.36
C VAL A 445 14.25 -9.87 -7.24
N GLY A 446 15.35 -9.43 -6.63
CA GLY A 446 16.60 -9.14 -7.30
C GLY A 446 17.19 -10.35 -8.04
N ILE A 447 17.28 -11.50 -7.38
CA ILE A 447 17.75 -12.76 -8.00
C ILE A 447 16.82 -13.14 -9.17
N MET A 448 15.49 -13.00 -9.02
CA MET A 448 14.55 -13.22 -10.14
C MET A 448 14.84 -12.27 -11.31
N ALA A 449 15.07 -10.98 -11.04
CA ALA A 449 15.40 -9.99 -12.05
C ALA A 449 16.73 -10.31 -12.76
N PHE A 450 17.77 -10.69 -12.01
CA PHE A 450 19.07 -11.10 -12.54
C PHE A 450 18.95 -12.38 -13.38
N THR A 451 18.19 -13.36 -12.91
CA THR A 451 17.92 -14.60 -13.65
C THR A 451 17.23 -14.28 -14.98
N MET A 452 16.21 -13.40 -14.95
CA MET A 452 15.47 -13.01 -16.14
C MET A 452 16.38 -12.32 -17.15
N MET A 453 17.17 -11.35 -16.67
CA MET A 453 18.08 -10.60 -17.52
C MET A 453 19.23 -11.47 -18.04
N GLY A 454 19.68 -12.46 -17.26
CA GLY A 454 20.65 -13.47 -17.70
C GLY A 454 20.10 -14.34 -18.83
N ILE A 455 18.88 -14.87 -18.69
CA ILE A 455 18.21 -15.65 -19.75
C ILE A 455 18.04 -14.79 -21.00
N TYR A 456 17.57 -13.54 -20.84
CA TYR A 456 17.43 -12.58 -21.94
C TYR A 456 18.78 -12.34 -22.65
N ALA A 457 19.83 -12.04 -21.90
CA ALA A 457 21.15 -11.75 -22.45
C ALA A 457 21.75 -12.95 -23.19
N ILE A 458 21.65 -14.15 -22.62
CA ILE A 458 22.10 -15.39 -23.27
C ILE A 458 21.33 -15.62 -24.57
N ALA A 459 20.01 -15.45 -24.56
CA ALA A 459 19.19 -15.58 -25.76
C ALA A 459 19.60 -14.57 -26.86
N GLU A 460 19.89 -13.32 -26.49
CA GLU A 460 20.39 -12.31 -27.43
C GLU A 460 21.80 -12.65 -27.98
N LEU A 461 22.69 -13.22 -27.17
CA LEU A 461 24.00 -13.71 -27.64
C LEU A 461 23.88 -14.87 -28.64
N ILE A 462 22.93 -15.78 -28.43
CA ILE A 462 22.71 -16.95 -29.29
C ILE A 462 22.21 -16.54 -30.69
N ARG A 463 21.49 -15.42 -30.81
CA ARG A 463 20.96 -14.95 -32.11
C ARG A 463 22.04 -14.58 -33.12
N ARG A 464 23.29 -14.36 -32.70
CA ARG A 464 24.46 -14.00 -33.55
C ARG A 464 24.29 -12.76 -34.44
N GLU A 465 23.18 -12.03 -34.34
CA GLU A 465 23.00 -10.71 -34.95
C GLU A 465 23.87 -9.68 -34.23
N SER A 466 24.60 -8.81 -34.95
CA SER A 466 25.54 -7.85 -34.34
C SER A 466 24.91 -7.02 -33.20
N LEU A 467 23.73 -6.44 -33.44
CA LEU A 467 22.99 -5.67 -32.42
C LEU A 467 22.52 -6.53 -31.25
N ALA A 468 22.07 -7.76 -31.49
CA ALA A 468 21.66 -8.69 -30.43
C ALA A 468 22.85 -9.07 -29.54
N VAL A 469 23.99 -9.39 -30.15
CA VAL A 469 25.21 -9.70 -29.42
C VAL A 469 25.67 -8.51 -28.56
N GLN A 470 25.59 -7.29 -29.09
CA GLN A 470 25.90 -6.08 -28.32
C GLN A 470 24.93 -5.91 -27.13
N ARG A 471 23.62 -6.07 -27.34
CA ARG A 471 22.63 -6.05 -26.25
C ARG A 471 22.95 -7.07 -25.15
N GLY A 472 23.18 -8.32 -25.54
CA GLY A 472 23.50 -9.40 -24.60
C GLY A 472 24.77 -9.11 -23.79
N ARG A 473 25.83 -8.59 -24.45
CA ARG A 473 27.06 -8.18 -23.78
C ARG A 473 26.83 -7.02 -22.81
N SER A 474 26.11 -5.98 -23.22
CA SER A 474 25.85 -4.81 -22.36
C SER A 474 25.01 -5.18 -21.13
N VAL A 475 24.04 -6.08 -21.27
CA VAL A 475 23.27 -6.60 -20.14
C VAL A 475 24.15 -7.42 -19.21
N ILE A 476 24.92 -8.39 -19.70
CA ILE A 476 25.82 -9.19 -18.85
C ILE A 476 26.82 -8.30 -18.13
N LEU A 477 27.44 -7.35 -18.83
CA LEU A 477 28.40 -6.43 -18.22
C LEU A 477 27.74 -5.56 -17.15
N GLY A 478 26.53 -5.04 -17.42
CA GLY A 478 25.74 -4.30 -16.45
C GLY A 478 25.41 -5.13 -15.19
N LEU A 479 24.98 -6.39 -15.37
CA LEU A 479 24.70 -7.31 -14.25
C LEU A 479 25.97 -7.61 -13.44
N VAL A 480 27.11 -7.85 -14.09
CA VAL A 480 28.39 -8.13 -13.43
C VAL A 480 28.87 -6.92 -12.63
N ILE A 481 28.77 -5.70 -13.19
CA ILE A 481 29.13 -4.48 -12.47
C ILE A 481 28.18 -4.28 -11.28
N ALA A 482 26.87 -4.45 -11.49
CA ALA A 482 25.88 -4.29 -10.43
C ALA A 482 26.11 -5.26 -9.27
N GLU A 483 26.31 -6.55 -9.55
CA GLU A 483 26.58 -7.54 -8.52
C GLU A 483 27.95 -7.33 -7.88
N GLY A 484 28.99 -6.97 -8.65
CA GLY A 484 30.30 -6.67 -8.07
C GLY A 484 30.25 -5.51 -7.06
N VAL A 485 29.51 -4.45 -7.39
CA VAL A 485 29.31 -3.32 -6.48
C VAL A 485 28.42 -3.72 -5.29
N ALA A 486 27.29 -4.38 -5.52
CA ALA A 486 26.40 -4.86 -4.46
C ALA A 486 27.09 -5.84 -3.52
N PHE A 487 28.00 -6.66 -4.04
CA PHE A 487 28.81 -7.60 -3.28
C PHE A 487 29.76 -6.86 -2.34
N VAL A 488 30.53 -5.90 -2.85
CA VAL A 488 31.47 -5.11 -2.04
C VAL A 488 30.74 -4.29 -0.97
N ILE A 489 29.58 -3.73 -1.30
CA ILE A 489 28.85 -2.86 -0.36
C ILE A 489 28.05 -3.67 0.68
N TYR A 490 27.51 -4.83 0.28
CA TYR A 490 26.50 -5.54 1.07
C TYR A 490 26.66 -7.06 1.11
N HIS A 491 26.68 -7.77 -0.03
CA HIS A 491 26.60 -9.25 0.00
C HIS A 491 27.86 -9.92 0.58
N MET A 492 29.03 -9.27 0.57
CA MET A 492 30.27 -9.85 1.11
C MET A 492 30.13 -10.26 2.59
N TRP A 493 29.33 -9.53 3.36
CA TRP A 493 29.08 -9.80 4.78
C TRP A 493 28.32 -11.10 5.01
N TYR A 494 27.54 -11.56 4.02
CA TYR A 494 26.71 -12.77 4.11
C TYR A 494 27.39 -14.01 3.55
N VAL A 495 28.57 -13.87 2.91
CA VAL A 495 29.30 -15.02 2.34
C VAL A 495 29.51 -16.13 3.37
N PRO A 496 29.98 -15.87 4.62
CA PRO A 496 30.14 -16.92 5.62
C PRO A 496 28.81 -17.66 5.87
N THR A 497 27.74 -16.93 6.19
CA THR A 497 26.40 -17.49 6.45
C THR A 497 25.82 -18.26 5.26
N ILE A 498 26.02 -17.76 4.03
CA ILE A 498 25.56 -18.45 2.82
C ILE A 498 26.27 -19.80 2.68
N VAL A 499 27.59 -19.82 2.89
CA VAL A 499 28.42 -21.02 2.74
C VAL A 499 28.17 -22.04 3.86
N THR A 500 28.08 -21.59 5.11
CA THR A 500 28.00 -22.48 6.27
C THR A 500 26.59 -22.92 6.63
N GLU A 501 25.57 -22.14 6.27
CA GLU A 501 24.18 -22.40 6.69
C GLU A 501 23.25 -22.57 5.48
N THR A 502 23.24 -21.60 4.57
CA THR A 502 22.23 -21.57 3.49
C THR A 502 22.44 -22.66 2.43
N LEU A 503 23.67 -22.84 1.93
CA LEU A 503 23.97 -23.88 0.94
C LEU A 503 23.72 -25.30 1.51
N PRO A 504 24.19 -25.65 2.72
CA PRO A 504 23.83 -26.91 3.35
C PRO A 504 22.32 -27.10 3.55
N ALA A 505 21.59 -26.04 3.95
CA ALA A 505 20.14 -26.09 4.11
C ALA A 505 19.43 -26.42 2.79
N ILE A 506 19.83 -25.79 1.67
CA ILE A 506 19.30 -26.08 0.33
C ILE A 506 19.58 -27.54 -0.06
N THR A 507 20.81 -28.02 0.11
CA THR A 507 21.17 -29.40 -0.20
C THR A 507 20.34 -30.38 0.63
N SER A 508 20.21 -30.13 1.93
CA SER A 508 19.41 -30.97 2.84
C SER A 508 17.91 -30.98 2.48
N ALA A 509 17.37 -29.87 1.96
CA ALA A 509 15.98 -29.77 1.56
C ALA A 509 15.72 -30.60 0.29
N LEU A 510 16.64 -30.54 -0.67
CA LEU A 510 16.62 -31.38 -1.88
C LEU A 510 16.73 -32.87 -1.52
N ASP A 511 17.68 -33.24 -0.67
CA ASP A 511 17.88 -34.63 -0.22
C ASP A 511 16.65 -35.17 0.52
N ARG A 512 16.07 -34.37 1.42
CA ARG A 512 14.84 -34.73 2.15
C ARG A 512 13.67 -34.98 1.19
N ARG A 513 13.56 -34.25 0.08
CA ARG A 513 12.53 -34.47 -0.93
C ARG A 513 12.75 -35.71 -1.77
N ILE A 514 13.99 -36.00 -2.14
CA ILE A 514 14.34 -37.22 -2.87
C ILE A 514 14.04 -38.44 -1.98
N ALA A 515 14.31 -38.33 -0.67
CA ALA A 515 14.13 -39.43 0.29
C ALA A 515 12.68 -39.61 0.80
N LYS A 516 11.93 -38.52 1.03
CA LYS A 516 10.53 -38.56 1.48
C LYS A 516 9.60 -38.31 0.29
N ALA A 517 9.05 -39.37 -0.30
CA ALA A 517 7.95 -39.30 -1.27
C ALA A 517 6.61 -38.76 -0.70
N ASN A 518 6.63 -38.09 0.45
CA ASN A 518 5.44 -37.50 1.08
C ASN A 518 5.38 -36.01 0.79
N PRO A 519 4.21 -35.48 0.36
CA PRO A 519 4.03 -34.06 0.13
C PRO A 519 4.24 -33.28 1.42
N LEU A 520 4.97 -32.16 1.34
CA LEU A 520 5.03 -31.17 2.40
C LEU A 520 3.62 -30.64 2.72
N PRO A 521 3.36 -30.18 3.96
CA PRO A 521 2.04 -29.67 4.32
C PRO A 521 1.62 -28.42 3.54
N LEU A 522 2.54 -27.68 2.91
CA LEU A 522 2.32 -26.53 2.03
C LEU A 522 3.70 -26.03 1.51
N PRO A 523 3.80 -25.37 0.33
CA PRO A 523 2.76 -25.13 -0.68
C PRO A 523 2.71 -26.27 -1.72
N THR A 524 1.50 -26.71 -2.09
CA THR A 524 1.29 -27.61 -3.24
C THR A 524 0.89 -26.80 -4.48
N PRO A 525 1.14 -27.29 -5.72
CA PRO A 525 0.71 -26.62 -6.94
C PRO A 525 -0.79 -26.28 -6.97
N ALA A 526 -1.63 -27.07 -6.29
CA ALA A 526 -3.06 -26.83 -6.17
C ALA A 526 -3.38 -25.58 -5.33
N ILE A 527 -2.61 -25.30 -4.28
CA ILE A 527 -2.81 -24.14 -3.41
C ILE A 527 -2.31 -22.87 -4.10
N ASP A 528 -1.14 -22.94 -4.75
CA ASP A 528 -0.64 -21.83 -5.57
C ASP A 528 -1.62 -21.51 -6.72
N ALA A 529 -2.15 -22.55 -7.40
CA ALA A 529 -3.15 -22.37 -8.44
C ALA A 529 -4.46 -21.79 -7.90
N ALA A 530 -4.96 -22.28 -6.76
CA ALA A 530 -6.15 -21.73 -6.10
C ALA A 530 -5.93 -20.27 -5.71
N PHE A 531 -4.75 -19.93 -5.20
CA PHE A 531 -4.39 -18.57 -4.84
C PHE A 531 -4.32 -17.66 -6.07
N ILE A 532 -3.63 -18.08 -7.14
CA ILE A 532 -3.55 -17.36 -8.41
C ILE A 532 -4.97 -17.13 -8.96
N LEU A 533 -5.80 -18.18 -8.98
CA LEU A 533 -7.17 -18.10 -9.45
C LEU A 533 -8.01 -17.12 -8.63
N ASN A 534 -7.87 -17.14 -7.31
CA ASN A 534 -8.61 -16.24 -6.42
C ASN A 534 -8.22 -14.75 -6.60
N HIS A 535 -7.00 -14.46 -7.05
CA HIS A 535 -6.50 -13.09 -7.18
C HIS A 535 -6.42 -12.57 -8.62
N LEU A 536 -6.34 -13.44 -9.62
CA LEU A 536 -6.41 -13.07 -11.05
C LEU A 536 -7.80 -13.25 -11.63
N THR A 537 -8.65 -14.08 -11.02
CA THR A 537 -10.00 -14.47 -11.47
C THR A 537 -10.00 -15.22 -12.81
N TRP A 538 -11.08 -15.96 -13.10
CA TRP A 538 -11.22 -16.65 -14.38
C TRP A 538 -11.17 -15.70 -15.60
N PRO A 539 -11.94 -14.59 -15.62
CA PRO A 539 -11.85 -13.63 -16.73
C PRO A 539 -10.44 -13.06 -16.92
N GLY A 540 -9.74 -12.73 -15.83
CA GLY A 540 -8.36 -12.25 -15.90
C GLY A 540 -7.42 -13.28 -16.51
N ILE A 541 -7.51 -14.55 -16.09
CA ILE A 541 -6.68 -15.63 -16.66
C ILE A 541 -6.91 -15.80 -18.17
N PHE A 542 -8.17 -15.81 -18.63
CA PHE A 542 -8.46 -15.92 -20.06
C PHE A 542 -7.91 -14.74 -20.87
N LEU A 543 -8.02 -13.52 -20.34
CA LEU A 543 -7.42 -12.33 -20.96
C LEU A 543 -5.90 -12.39 -20.98
N ILE A 544 -5.26 -12.88 -19.91
CA ILE A 544 -3.80 -13.04 -19.84
C ILE A 544 -3.32 -14.05 -20.88
N VAL A 545 -3.96 -15.22 -20.97
CA VAL A 545 -3.58 -16.28 -21.91
C VAL A 545 -3.80 -15.84 -23.36
N GLY A 546 -4.99 -15.32 -23.70
CA GLY A 546 -5.26 -14.80 -25.04
C GLY A 546 -4.33 -13.63 -25.41
N GLY A 547 -4.06 -12.77 -24.44
CA GLY A 547 -3.11 -11.67 -24.56
C GLY A 547 -1.67 -12.10 -24.79
N ALA A 548 -1.23 -13.19 -24.15
CA ALA A 548 0.11 -13.75 -24.33
C ALA A 548 0.30 -14.27 -25.76
N VAL A 549 -0.72 -14.93 -26.33
CA VAL A 549 -0.70 -15.34 -27.74
C VAL A 549 -0.61 -14.12 -28.65
N LEU A 550 -1.40 -13.08 -28.41
CA LEU A 550 -1.34 -11.84 -29.19
C LEU A 550 0.02 -11.12 -29.05
N ALA A 551 0.61 -11.09 -27.86
CA ALA A 551 1.93 -10.53 -27.62
C ALA A 551 3.00 -11.27 -28.44
N TRP A 552 2.94 -12.60 -28.45
CA TRP A 552 3.81 -13.45 -29.24
C TRP A 552 3.68 -13.16 -30.75
N LEU A 553 2.46 -13.02 -31.25
CA LEU A 553 2.22 -12.76 -32.67
C LEU A 553 2.63 -11.35 -33.12
N SER A 554 2.52 -10.37 -32.22
CA SER A 554 2.69 -8.94 -32.57
C SER A 554 4.11 -8.39 -32.32
N ALA A 555 4.85 -8.91 -31.33
CA ALA A 555 6.13 -8.32 -30.91
C ALA A 555 7.32 -9.26 -31.15
N LYS A 556 7.63 -9.56 -32.42
CA LYS A 556 8.79 -10.40 -32.80
C LYS A 556 10.13 -9.91 -32.21
N ARG A 557 10.30 -8.59 -32.12
CA ARG A 557 11.50 -7.98 -31.53
C ARG A 557 11.64 -8.26 -30.02
N ALA A 558 10.55 -8.59 -29.35
CA ALA A 558 10.49 -8.78 -27.91
C ALA A 558 10.45 -10.25 -27.47
N HIS A 559 10.47 -11.21 -28.40
CA HIS A 559 10.31 -12.63 -28.09
C HIS A 559 11.29 -13.11 -27.01
N THR A 560 12.57 -12.73 -27.10
CA THR A 560 13.60 -13.08 -26.13
C THR A 560 13.28 -12.57 -24.73
N LEU A 561 12.84 -11.32 -24.60
CA LEU A 561 12.45 -10.73 -23.33
C LEU A 561 11.18 -11.36 -22.77
N LEU A 562 10.16 -11.58 -23.61
CA LEU A 562 8.91 -12.22 -23.19
C LEU A 562 9.14 -13.67 -22.73
N LEU A 563 9.97 -14.43 -23.45
CA LEU A 563 10.38 -15.78 -23.05
C LEU A 563 11.11 -15.75 -21.71
N ALA A 564 12.09 -14.86 -21.54
CA ALA A 564 12.81 -14.73 -20.28
C ALA A 564 11.87 -14.41 -19.12
N TRP A 565 10.89 -13.53 -19.34
CA TRP A 565 9.90 -13.16 -18.32
C TRP A 565 9.00 -14.36 -17.95
N TRP A 566 8.45 -15.08 -18.94
CA TRP A 566 7.67 -16.29 -18.69
C TRP A 566 8.49 -17.44 -18.08
N ALA A 567 9.78 -17.54 -18.42
CA ALA A 567 10.67 -18.54 -17.84
C ALA A 567 10.82 -18.34 -16.33
N ILE A 568 10.78 -17.11 -15.81
CA ILE A 568 10.78 -16.86 -14.36
C ILE A 568 9.59 -17.48 -13.68
N LEU A 569 8.39 -17.38 -14.26
CA LEU A 569 7.21 -18.03 -13.69
C LEU A 569 7.46 -19.54 -13.54
N ILE A 570 7.89 -20.20 -14.61
CA ILE A 570 8.10 -21.66 -14.60
C ILE A 570 9.24 -22.05 -13.64
N LEU A 571 10.41 -21.43 -13.78
CA LEU A 571 11.60 -21.75 -12.99
C LEU A 571 11.34 -21.51 -11.50
N TYR A 572 10.76 -20.38 -11.13
CA TYR A 572 10.53 -20.06 -9.73
C TYR A 572 9.27 -20.69 -9.14
N SER A 573 8.30 -21.13 -9.95
CA SER A 573 7.29 -22.07 -9.48
C SER A 573 7.90 -23.44 -9.17
N LEU A 574 8.88 -23.91 -9.96
CA LEU A 574 9.64 -25.12 -9.63
C LEU A 574 10.46 -24.92 -8.37
N VAL A 575 11.20 -23.80 -8.22
CA VAL A 575 11.94 -23.49 -6.98
C VAL A 575 10.98 -23.38 -5.79
N ASN A 576 9.83 -22.72 -5.95
CA ASN A 576 8.80 -22.64 -4.91
C ASN A 576 8.34 -24.03 -4.49
N TRP A 577 8.12 -24.88 -5.49
CA TRP A 577 7.64 -26.22 -5.28
C TRP A 577 8.72 -27.19 -4.85
N THR A 578 10.02 -26.99 -5.05
CA THR A 578 11.05 -28.02 -4.75
C THR A 578 12.04 -27.59 -3.68
N ILE A 579 12.30 -26.30 -3.53
CA ILE A 579 13.42 -25.81 -2.72
C ILE A 579 12.95 -24.94 -1.55
N ALA A 580 12.10 -23.94 -1.80
CA ALA A 580 11.84 -22.85 -0.85
C ALA A 580 10.39 -22.36 -0.91
N ASP A 581 9.75 -22.00 0.20
CA ASP A 581 8.50 -21.23 0.12
C ASP A 581 8.84 -19.76 -0.17
N MET A 582 8.68 -19.37 -1.43
CA MET A 582 8.93 -18.01 -1.88
C MET A 582 7.74 -17.08 -1.65
N ILE A 583 6.68 -17.56 -0.99
CA ILE A 583 5.46 -16.80 -0.70
C ILE A 583 4.96 -16.10 -1.96
N LEU A 584 4.92 -16.84 -3.08
CA LEU A 584 4.35 -16.41 -4.35
C LEU A 584 5.02 -15.17 -4.99
N LYS A 585 6.25 -14.83 -4.60
CA LYS A 585 7.01 -13.70 -5.19
C LYS A 585 7.10 -13.75 -6.71
N HIS A 586 7.22 -14.94 -7.27
CA HIS A 586 7.23 -15.16 -8.71
C HIS A 586 5.89 -14.78 -9.38
N VAL A 587 4.75 -14.94 -8.68
CA VAL A 587 3.44 -14.50 -9.19
C VAL A 587 3.37 -12.98 -9.21
N PHE A 588 3.81 -12.30 -8.13
CA PHE A 588 3.84 -10.84 -8.08
C PHE A 588 4.74 -10.25 -9.19
N PHE A 589 5.86 -10.92 -9.48
CA PHE A 589 6.80 -10.57 -10.55
C PHE A 589 6.17 -10.59 -11.95
N MET A 590 5.14 -11.42 -12.16
CA MET A 590 4.45 -11.56 -13.46
C MET A 590 3.29 -10.59 -13.66
N LEU A 591 2.81 -9.90 -12.62
CA LEU A 591 1.66 -8.99 -12.71
C LEU A 591 1.79 -7.90 -13.78
N PRO A 592 2.97 -7.27 -13.98
CA PRO A 592 3.14 -6.28 -15.04
C PRO A 592 2.93 -6.89 -16.44
N LEU A 593 3.49 -8.08 -16.70
CA LEU A 593 3.29 -8.79 -17.96
C LEU A 593 1.84 -9.22 -18.13
N ALA A 594 1.20 -9.72 -17.08
CA ALA A 594 -0.21 -10.07 -17.07
C ALA A 594 -1.09 -8.86 -17.48
N ALA A 595 -0.82 -7.68 -16.94
CA ALA A 595 -1.54 -6.45 -17.28
C ALA A 595 -1.36 -6.05 -18.76
N ILE A 596 -0.15 -6.21 -19.31
CA ILE A 596 0.13 -5.98 -20.73
C ILE A 596 -0.65 -6.96 -21.61
N CYS A 597 -0.63 -8.25 -21.27
CA CYS A 597 -1.41 -9.27 -21.98
C CYS A 597 -2.91 -8.97 -21.94
N MET A 598 -3.45 -8.64 -20.77
CA MET A 598 -4.87 -8.26 -20.63
C MET A 598 -5.24 -7.09 -21.54
N ALA A 599 -4.39 -6.06 -21.60
CA ALA A 599 -4.62 -4.91 -22.47
C ALA A 599 -4.64 -5.28 -23.95
N LEU A 600 -3.76 -6.18 -24.40
CA LEU A 600 -3.76 -6.70 -25.78
C LEU A 600 -5.05 -7.46 -26.09
N ALA A 601 -5.47 -8.37 -25.20
CA ALA A 601 -6.70 -9.14 -25.38
C ALA A 601 -7.94 -8.25 -25.40
N LEU A 602 -8.04 -7.28 -24.48
CA LEU A 602 -9.13 -6.32 -24.44
C LEU A 602 -9.17 -5.42 -25.69
N ASN A 603 -8.00 -4.94 -26.15
CA ASN A 603 -7.91 -4.16 -27.38
C ASN A 603 -8.32 -4.98 -28.61
N TRP A 604 -7.94 -6.27 -28.66
CA TRP A 604 -8.37 -7.17 -29.73
C TRP A 604 -9.88 -7.41 -29.71
N LEU A 605 -10.45 -7.73 -28.54
CA LEU A 605 -11.90 -7.93 -28.34
C LEU A 605 -12.70 -6.68 -28.72
N TRP A 606 -12.21 -5.50 -28.33
CA TRP A 606 -12.87 -4.23 -28.63
C TRP A 606 -12.95 -3.92 -30.13
N LYS A 607 -11.94 -4.34 -30.89
CA LYS A 607 -11.89 -4.20 -32.34
C LYS A 607 -12.73 -5.24 -33.08
N GLN A 608 -13.25 -6.26 -32.40
CA GLN A 608 -14.19 -7.22 -32.99
C GLN A 608 -15.59 -6.61 -33.15
N SER A 609 -16.55 -7.46 -33.51
CA SER A 609 -17.98 -7.15 -33.57
C SER A 609 -18.57 -6.80 -32.19
N VAL A 610 -19.85 -6.42 -32.17
CA VAL A 610 -20.59 -6.05 -30.94
C VAL A 610 -20.42 -7.07 -29.81
N PRO A 611 -20.49 -8.41 -30.05
CA PRO A 611 -20.19 -9.41 -29.02
C PRO A 611 -18.83 -9.24 -28.33
N GLY A 612 -17.76 -8.98 -29.09
CA GLY A 612 -16.41 -8.78 -28.53
C GLY A 612 -16.33 -7.55 -27.62
N ARG A 613 -16.99 -6.46 -28.02
CA ARG A 613 -17.09 -5.24 -27.18
C ARG A 613 -17.88 -5.49 -25.89
N ILE A 614 -18.96 -6.25 -25.98
CA ILE A 614 -19.74 -6.67 -24.80
C ILE A 614 -18.87 -7.51 -23.85
N VAL A 615 -18.16 -8.51 -24.36
CA VAL A 615 -17.27 -9.36 -23.55
C VAL A 615 -16.16 -8.55 -22.88
N ALA A 616 -15.52 -7.62 -23.62
CA ALA A 616 -14.52 -6.73 -23.05
C ALA A 616 -15.10 -5.83 -21.96
N GLY A 617 -16.27 -5.22 -22.20
CA GLY A 617 -16.98 -4.39 -21.23
C GLY A 617 -17.37 -5.15 -19.96
N LEU A 618 -17.93 -6.35 -20.10
CA LEU A 618 -18.31 -7.21 -18.97
C LEU A 618 -17.10 -7.68 -18.17
N SER A 619 -15.99 -8.02 -18.84
CA SER A 619 -14.76 -8.40 -18.16
C SER A 619 -14.15 -7.25 -17.37
N LEU A 620 -14.12 -6.04 -17.93
CA LEU A 620 -13.67 -4.84 -17.22
C LEU A 620 -14.57 -4.52 -16.02
N ALA A 621 -15.90 -4.59 -16.20
CA ALA A 621 -16.85 -4.37 -15.12
C ALA A 621 -16.68 -5.41 -13.99
N TYR A 622 -16.56 -6.69 -14.35
CA TYR A 622 -16.35 -7.77 -13.39
C TYR A 622 -15.06 -7.58 -12.58
N LEU A 623 -13.95 -7.27 -13.25
CA LEU A 623 -12.66 -7.03 -12.59
C LEU A 623 -12.73 -5.79 -11.68
N ALA A 624 -13.36 -4.71 -12.13
CA ALA A 624 -13.53 -3.51 -11.33
C ALA A 624 -14.39 -3.76 -10.07
N LEU A 625 -15.51 -4.49 -10.22
CA LEU A 625 -16.37 -4.88 -9.10
C LEU A 625 -15.66 -5.84 -8.14
N SER A 626 -14.86 -6.77 -8.68
CA SER A 626 -14.05 -7.69 -7.87
C SER A 626 -13.01 -6.94 -7.05
N VAL A 627 -12.34 -5.95 -7.65
CA VAL A 627 -11.42 -5.05 -6.94
C VAL A 627 -12.16 -4.27 -5.86
N ALA A 628 -13.31 -3.66 -6.17
CA ALA A 628 -14.08 -2.90 -5.18
C ALA A 628 -14.48 -3.76 -3.97
N ALA A 629 -14.98 -4.97 -4.21
CA ALA A 629 -15.37 -5.91 -3.17
C ALA A 629 -14.18 -6.36 -2.31
N ARG A 630 -13.06 -6.75 -2.96
CA ARG A 630 -11.87 -7.24 -2.25
C ARG A 630 -11.06 -6.13 -1.58
N TRP A 631 -11.08 -4.92 -2.13
CA TRP A 631 -10.41 -3.75 -1.56
C TRP A 631 -10.92 -3.49 -0.14
N TYR A 632 -12.23 -3.53 0.06
CA TYR A 632 -12.83 -3.38 1.38
C TYR A 632 -12.29 -4.45 2.35
N HIS A 633 -12.29 -5.72 1.95
CA HIS A 633 -11.74 -6.79 2.78
C HIS A 633 -10.24 -6.59 3.10
N PHE A 634 -9.43 -6.16 2.14
CA PHE A 634 -7.99 -5.99 2.33
C PHE A 634 -7.62 -4.77 3.17
N ILE A 635 -8.40 -3.69 3.09
CA ILE A 635 -8.09 -2.41 3.73
C ILE A 635 -8.83 -2.25 5.07
N MET A 636 -10.03 -2.85 5.22
CA MET A 636 -10.91 -2.64 6.39
C MET A 636 -11.10 -3.86 7.30
N GLU A 637 -11.04 -5.10 6.78
CA GLU A 637 -11.43 -6.30 7.56
C GLU A 637 -10.29 -7.26 7.94
N LYS A 638 -9.14 -7.25 7.26
CA LYS A 638 -8.23 -8.41 7.30
C LYS A 638 -7.34 -8.48 8.56
N ARG A 639 -7.41 -9.63 9.24
CA ARG A 639 -6.46 -10.15 10.27
C ARG A 639 -6.29 -9.25 11.50
N HIS A 640 -7.41 -8.93 12.13
CA HIS A 640 -7.46 -8.58 13.54
C HIS A 640 -7.10 -9.85 14.32
N ILE A 641 -6.21 -9.74 15.31
CA ILE A 641 -5.75 -10.85 16.14
C ILE A 641 -6.98 -11.64 16.61
N ALA A 642 -7.11 -12.87 16.10
CA ALA A 642 -7.93 -13.92 16.68
C ALA A 642 -6.99 -14.85 17.44
#